data_AF-A0A1F6BJ35-F1
#
_entry.id   AF-A0A1F6BJ35-F1
#
_cell.length_a   1.000
_cell.length_b   1.000
_cell.length_c   1.000
_cell.angle_alpha   90.00
_cell.angle_beta   90.00
_cell.angle_gamma   90.00
#
_symmetry.space_group_name_H-M   'P 1'
#
loop_
_entity.id
_entity.type
_entity.pdbx_description
1 polymer ?
#
loop_
_entity_poly.entity_id
_entity_poly.type
_entity_poly.pdbx_seq_one_letter_code
_entity_poly.pdbx_strand_id
1 'polypeptide(L)'
;MNTETPELRYTPLPETIPFDSPFSLDKSPVLRGYKFNEVSDALFTSGIQYCEAELYHLLEPFKSGDRNDHTLLFRPEASYGEMFWLWKSLAYAVMTAGEKDGVSWKIRRFGRTPIISRMFLEKGLKKYLLSSGNLTKGSQTDKKIETLMNICDRGIEEFYWPISKKKEEYIFNEDMVFYLAASNFLINHDYTADIASLKKEGLLNKNKFSHYGPFYSFLAELIFDYADAKKFQEFILGLSDVFGGDLGLAIAVCEIKSLRIREDRKEIKIPQDEGKKILLDNVEAILQENYLYQKYIERPVIINENTIKEIQVADAADLSNFWQEIFEKEGVKEAMKDLFGENIDLRPVYETALSERKVIPASLMMIAEALGLDREEAQILAALSQFSWGMIVSYDNVVDGHKFRKGKATQVANDGVPIALDITMLSLAGILKRTLHNSELVENFLEMLNFSCKGDLISRRLDWDDSTDLYEESMAGLTKAFSWFPQYIGNRVGLVEAGQNFAAFLADLHSLGQLNNDIEDIDPPPMKHEEGNDVGKRITLFWKILMDLPNSQVLEHEEQLIRRVFAYKNGSEEAAKEDIAKVLAIGKRCKAEVLARMEQIVQWVYKEAGRHLELAFDSLPVMDQRNQTYKNIFANTLEIVRRNFLS
;
A
#
# COMPACT_ATOMS: atom_id res chain seq x y z
N MET A 1 -41.59 -36.94 -0.55
CA MET A 1 -41.87 -35.60 0.02
C MET A 1 -40.60 -34.80 -0.15
N ASN A 2 -40.66 -33.78 -0.99
CA ASN A 2 -39.52 -32.99 -1.42
C ASN A 2 -39.07 -32.05 -0.30
N THR A 3 -37.77 -32.03 -0.05
CA THR A 3 -37.05 -31.00 0.69
C THR A 3 -36.67 -29.89 -0.28
N GLU A 4 -37.40 -28.79 -0.27
CA GLU A 4 -36.98 -27.55 -0.95
C GLU A 4 -36.34 -26.63 0.09
N THR A 5 -35.01 -26.60 0.07
CA THR A 5 -34.17 -25.56 0.67
C THR A 5 -34.38 -24.28 -0.14
N PRO A 6 -34.55 -23.09 0.46
CA PRO A 6 -34.64 -21.85 -0.32
C PRO A 6 -33.30 -21.63 -1.01
N GLU A 7 -33.31 -21.52 -2.34
CA GLU A 7 -32.18 -21.07 -3.14
C GLU A 7 -31.77 -19.67 -2.68
N LEU A 8 -30.69 -19.58 -1.89
CA LEU A 8 -29.91 -18.37 -1.75
C LEU A 8 -29.34 -18.04 -3.13
N ARG A 9 -30.03 -17.14 -3.85
CA ARG A 9 -29.48 -16.52 -5.05
C ARG A 9 -28.19 -15.82 -4.64
N TYR A 10 -27.07 -16.44 -5.02
CA TYR A 10 -25.76 -15.85 -5.02
C TYR A 10 -25.84 -14.58 -5.88
N THR A 11 -25.94 -13.43 -5.23
CA THR A 11 -25.72 -12.16 -5.91
C THR A 11 -24.21 -12.07 -6.05
N PRO A 12 -23.65 -11.98 -7.27
CA PRO A 12 -22.22 -11.83 -7.43
C PRO A 12 -21.78 -10.62 -6.60
N LEU A 13 -20.72 -10.80 -5.83
CA LEU A 13 -19.94 -9.70 -5.29
C LEU A 13 -19.77 -8.66 -6.40
N PRO A 14 -20.00 -7.36 -6.17
CA PRO A 14 -19.43 -6.36 -7.03
C PRO A 14 -17.91 -6.57 -7.02
N GLU A 15 -17.41 -7.18 -8.08
CA GLU A 15 -16.01 -7.13 -8.48
C GLU A 15 -15.67 -5.66 -8.71
N THR A 16 -15.27 -4.93 -7.65
CA THR A 16 -14.34 -3.79 -7.68
C THR A 16 -14.36 -3.08 -6.31
N ILE A 17 -13.51 -3.53 -5.39
CA ILE A 17 -12.80 -2.56 -4.53
C ILE A 17 -11.83 -1.84 -5.48
N PRO A 18 -11.68 -0.51 -5.47
CA PRO A 18 -10.76 0.16 -6.37
C PRO A 18 -9.34 -0.33 -6.06
N PHE A 19 -8.80 -1.17 -6.94
CA PHE A 19 -7.47 -1.76 -6.80
C PHE A 19 -6.37 -0.73 -7.09
N ASP A 20 -6.63 0.58 -7.19
CA ASP A 20 -5.71 1.51 -7.85
C ASP A 20 -4.91 2.40 -6.90
N SER A 21 -4.29 1.82 -5.87
CA SER A 21 -3.31 2.58 -5.09
C SER A 21 -1.93 2.48 -5.75
N PRO A 22 -1.31 3.60 -6.14
CA PRO A 22 0.02 3.59 -6.73
C PRO A 22 1.12 3.19 -5.74
N PHE A 23 0.78 2.99 -4.46
CA PHE A 23 1.73 2.76 -3.37
C PHE A 23 1.62 1.38 -2.69
N SER A 24 0.58 0.59 -2.99
CA SER A 24 0.44 -0.77 -2.47
C SER A 24 1.53 -1.69 -3.04
N LEU A 25 2.54 -2.03 -2.22
CA LEU A 25 3.64 -2.92 -2.62
C LEU A 25 3.32 -4.40 -2.31
N ASP A 26 2.79 -4.70 -1.13
CA ASP A 26 2.53 -6.09 -0.67
C ASP A 26 1.36 -6.78 -1.38
N LYS A 27 0.48 -6.00 -2.00
CA LYS A 27 -0.67 -6.48 -2.79
C LYS A 27 -0.70 -5.80 -4.16
N SER A 28 0.47 -5.50 -4.71
CA SER A 28 0.58 -4.57 -5.85
C SER A 28 -0.40 -4.91 -6.99
N PRO A 29 -1.30 -3.98 -7.35
CA PRO A 29 -2.17 -4.07 -8.52
C PRO A 29 -1.36 -4.21 -9.81
N VAL A 30 -0.12 -3.73 -9.80
CA VAL A 30 0.87 -3.90 -10.87
C VAL A 30 1.20 -5.38 -11.11
N LEU A 31 1.03 -6.23 -10.10
CA LEU A 31 1.27 -7.68 -10.16
C LEU A 31 0.01 -8.53 -10.33
N ARG A 32 -1.20 -7.95 -10.19
CA ARG A 32 -2.48 -8.68 -10.31
C ARG A 32 -3.44 -8.13 -11.39
N GLY A 33 -3.12 -6.98 -12.00
CA GLY A 33 -3.97 -6.32 -12.99
C GLY A 33 -3.80 -6.85 -14.42
N TYR A 34 -4.72 -6.44 -15.30
CA TYR A 34 -4.72 -6.70 -16.75
C TYR A 34 -3.35 -6.39 -17.41
N LYS A 35 -2.63 -5.38 -16.90
CA LYS A 35 -1.28 -5.02 -17.38
C LYS A 35 -0.17 -6.00 -16.99
N PHE A 36 -0.27 -6.72 -15.86
CA PHE A 36 0.76 -7.69 -15.47
C PHE A 36 0.83 -8.84 -16.47
N ASN A 37 -0.32 -9.41 -16.82
CA ASN A 37 -0.39 -10.49 -17.81
C ASN A 37 0.10 -10.00 -19.17
N GLU A 38 -0.26 -8.78 -19.59
CA GLU A 38 0.26 -8.19 -20.83
C GLU A 38 1.79 -8.01 -20.81
N VAL A 39 2.37 -7.56 -19.67
CA VAL A 39 3.82 -7.42 -19.51
C VAL A 39 4.50 -8.78 -19.48
N SER A 40 3.97 -9.72 -18.70
CA SER A 40 4.46 -11.10 -18.61
C SER A 40 4.43 -11.80 -19.97
N ASP A 41 3.33 -11.68 -20.72
CA ASP A 41 3.19 -12.27 -22.06
C ASP A 41 4.13 -11.60 -23.07
N ALA A 42 4.40 -10.30 -22.91
CA ALA A 42 5.34 -9.57 -23.75
C ALA A 42 6.80 -9.93 -23.44
N LEU A 43 7.13 -10.28 -22.19
CA LEU A 43 8.49 -10.70 -21.77
C LEU A 43 8.70 -12.21 -21.93
N PHE A 44 7.66 -13.00 -22.15
CA PHE A 44 7.73 -14.45 -22.18
C PHE A 44 8.78 -14.96 -23.17
N THR A 45 9.63 -15.87 -22.70
CA THR A 45 10.60 -16.63 -23.50
C THR A 45 10.65 -18.09 -23.03
N SER A 46 11.15 -18.99 -23.88
CA SER A 46 11.51 -20.35 -23.45
C SER A 46 12.86 -20.44 -22.71
N GLY A 47 13.58 -19.32 -22.55
CA GLY A 47 14.84 -19.20 -21.84
C GLY A 47 16.10 -19.57 -22.64
N ILE A 48 17.27 -19.14 -22.15
CA ILE A 48 18.57 -19.33 -22.83
C ILE A 48 18.86 -20.82 -23.07
N GLN A 49 18.68 -21.66 -22.05
CA GLN A 49 19.02 -23.08 -22.12
C GLN A 49 18.26 -23.82 -23.23
N TYR A 50 16.99 -23.48 -23.44
CA TYR A 50 16.19 -24.03 -24.52
C TYR A 50 16.75 -23.60 -25.88
N CYS A 51 17.02 -22.30 -26.05
CA CYS A 51 17.57 -21.76 -27.30
C CYS A 51 18.93 -22.36 -27.63
N GLU A 52 19.81 -22.51 -26.64
CA GLU A 52 21.11 -23.16 -26.83
C GLU A 52 20.97 -24.62 -27.26
N ALA A 53 20.12 -25.40 -26.57
CA ALA A 53 19.89 -26.81 -26.91
C ALA A 53 19.38 -26.97 -28.35
N GLU A 54 18.38 -26.17 -28.74
CA GLU A 54 17.84 -26.21 -30.09
C GLU A 54 18.86 -25.76 -31.15
N LEU A 55 19.63 -24.70 -30.90
CA LEU A 55 20.70 -24.28 -31.81
C LEU A 55 21.80 -25.35 -31.93
N TYR A 56 22.12 -26.06 -30.85
CA TYR A 56 23.05 -27.19 -30.91
C TYR A 56 22.51 -28.36 -31.73
N HIS A 57 21.20 -28.65 -31.66
CA HIS A 57 20.56 -29.64 -32.52
C HIS A 57 20.57 -29.23 -33.99
N LEU A 58 20.32 -27.96 -34.31
CA LEU A 58 20.45 -27.45 -35.69
C LEU A 58 21.87 -27.60 -36.24
N LEU A 59 22.89 -27.63 -35.37
CA LEU A 59 24.29 -27.84 -35.73
C LEU A 59 24.72 -29.32 -35.82
N GLU A 60 23.92 -30.25 -35.29
CA GLU A 60 24.25 -31.67 -35.20
C GLU A 60 24.60 -32.32 -36.56
N PRO A 61 23.87 -32.05 -37.67
CA PRO A 61 24.19 -32.61 -38.99
C PRO A 61 25.54 -32.14 -39.57
N PHE A 62 26.03 -30.98 -39.10
CA PHE A 62 27.35 -30.48 -39.45
C PHE A 62 28.45 -31.08 -38.55
N LYS A 63 28.09 -31.54 -37.35
CA LYS A 63 28.98 -32.24 -36.41
C LYS A 63 29.21 -33.70 -36.74
N SER A 64 28.18 -34.41 -37.18
CA SER A 64 28.27 -35.86 -37.49
C SER A 64 29.03 -36.16 -38.79
N GLY A 65 29.35 -35.14 -39.59
CA GLY A 65 29.97 -35.33 -40.91
C GLY A 65 29.00 -35.82 -41.99
N ASP A 66 27.70 -35.93 -41.67
CA ASP A 66 26.66 -36.34 -42.62
C ASP A 66 26.46 -35.30 -43.75
N ARG A 67 26.90 -34.06 -43.51
CA ARG A 67 26.98 -33.01 -44.53
C ARG A 67 28.34 -32.32 -44.50
N ASN A 68 29.10 -32.46 -45.60
CA ASN A 68 30.34 -31.70 -45.84
C ASN A 68 30.10 -30.21 -46.17
N ASP A 69 28.88 -29.69 -46.01
CA ASP A 69 28.52 -28.32 -46.39
C ASP A 69 29.08 -27.24 -45.44
N HIS A 70 29.49 -27.57 -44.20
CA HIS A 70 30.11 -26.58 -43.27
C HIS A 70 31.48 -26.10 -43.77
N THR A 71 32.30 -27.01 -44.29
CA THR A 71 33.60 -26.68 -44.92
C THR A 71 33.43 -26.08 -46.31
N LEU A 72 32.21 -26.10 -46.88
CA LEU A 72 31.86 -25.42 -48.11
C LEU A 72 31.32 -24.00 -47.86
N LEU A 73 30.62 -23.77 -46.74
CA LEU A 73 30.21 -22.44 -46.25
C LEU A 73 31.39 -21.61 -45.75
N PHE A 74 32.30 -22.26 -45.02
CA PHE A 74 33.48 -21.64 -44.42
C PHE A 74 34.76 -22.40 -44.79
N ARG A 75 35.84 -22.25 -44.03
CA ARG A 75 37.11 -22.97 -44.29
C ARG A 75 37.09 -24.35 -43.61
N PRO A 76 37.90 -25.33 -44.04
CA PRO A 76 37.99 -26.63 -43.38
C PRO A 76 38.31 -26.55 -41.87
N GLU A 77 39.02 -25.50 -41.45
CA GLU A 77 39.41 -25.23 -40.07
C GLU A 77 38.40 -24.37 -39.31
N ALA A 78 37.27 -24.00 -39.93
CA ALA A 78 36.25 -23.15 -39.33
C ALA A 78 35.58 -23.82 -38.14
N SER A 79 35.51 -23.09 -37.02
CA SER A 79 34.73 -23.54 -35.85
C SER A 79 33.23 -23.30 -36.05
N TYR A 80 32.40 -24.04 -35.32
CA TYR A 80 30.95 -23.75 -35.24
C TYR A 80 30.64 -22.32 -34.77
N GLY A 81 31.60 -21.64 -34.13
CA GLY A 81 31.50 -20.23 -33.77
C GLY A 81 31.24 -19.32 -34.97
N GLU A 82 31.69 -19.67 -36.18
CA GLU A 82 31.45 -18.87 -37.39
C GLU A 82 30.00 -18.95 -37.87
N MET A 83 29.36 -20.13 -37.76
CA MET A 83 27.91 -20.30 -38.01
C MET A 83 27.08 -19.52 -36.99
N PHE A 84 27.43 -19.64 -35.70
CA PHE A 84 26.77 -18.86 -34.66
C PHE A 84 26.93 -17.35 -34.89
N TRP A 85 28.13 -16.89 -35.26
CA TRP A 85 28.36 -15.49 -35.57
C TRP A 85 27.51 -15.02 -36.76
N LEU A 86 27.37 -15.83 -37.81
CA LEU A 86 26.51 -15.51 -38.95
C LEU A 86 25.04 -15.39 -38.53
N TRP A 87 24.52 -16.36 -37.77
CA TRP A 87 23.14 -16.34 -37.29
C TRP A 87 22.88 -15.18 -36.32
N LYS A 88 23.81 -14.91 -35.39
CA LYS A 88 23.78 -13.76 -34.47
C LYS A 88 23.76 -12.43 -35.21
N SER A 89 24.64 -12.28 -36.20
CA SER A 89 24.73 -11.07 -37.02
C SER A 89 23.47 -10.82 -37.83
N LEU A 90 22.89 -11.89 -38.40
CA LEU A 90 21.65 -11.80 -39.16
C LEU A 90 20.45 -11.49 -38.26
N ALA A 91 20.30 -12.18 -37.11
CA ALA A 91 19.24 -11.92 -36.15
C ALA A 91 19.28 -10.48 -35.64
N TYR A 92 20.48 -9.97 -35.32
CA TYR A 92 20.65 -8.58 -34.91
C TYR A 92 20.33 -7.57 -36.02
N ALA A 93 20.67 -7.88 -37.28
CA ALA A 93 20.26 -7.05 -38.42
C ALA A 93 18.74 -7.00 -38.58
N VAL A 94 18.04 -8.11 -38.32
CA VAL A 94 16.57 -8.18 -38.35
C VAL A 94 15.95 -7.30 -37.27
N MET A 95 16.51 -7.33 -36.05
CA MET A 95 16.02 -6.55 -34.92
C MET A 95 16.18 -5.04 -35.09
N THR A 96 17.24 -4.63 -35.80
CA THR A 96 17.57 -3.22 -36.06
C THR A 96 16.98 -2.68 -37.37
N ALA A 97 16.35 -3.53 -38.18
CA ALA A 97 15.75 -3.15 -39.46
C ALA A 97 14.36 -2.50 -39.29
N GLY A 98 14.06 -1.51 -40.14
CA GLY A 98 12.71 -0.94 -40.25
C GLY A 98 11.83 -1.70 -41.24
N GLU A 99 10.52 -1.39 -41.26
CA GLU A 99 9.58 -2.00 -42.22
C GLU A 99 9.97 -1.79 -43.68
N LYS A 100 10.55 -0.62 -43.99
CA LYS A 100 11.02 -0.27 -45.33
C LYS A 100 12.24 -1.08 -45.79
N ASP A 101 12.94 -1.73 -44.87
CA ASP A 101 14.08 -2.58 -45.19
C ASP A 101 13.66 -3.99 -45.60
N GLY A 102 12.36 -4.32 -45.49
CA GLY A 102 11.82 -5.64 -45.85
C GLY A 102 11.75 -6.61 -44.68
N VAL A 103 11.63 -6.10 -43.45
CA VAL A 103 11.29 -6.86 -42.24
C VAL A 103 9.94 -6.39 -41.72
N SER A 104 8.99 -7.31 -41.54
CA SER A 104 7.67 -7.02 -40.97
C SER A 104 7.45 -7.86 -39.71
N TRP A 105 6.42 -7.54 -38.92
CA TRP A 105 6.16 -8.21 -37.63
C TRP A 105 4.78 -8.86 -37.62
N LYS A 106 4.72 -10.14 -37.26
CA LYS A 106 3.46 -10.88 -37.17
C LYS A 106 3.13 -11.23 -35.73
N ILE A 107 1.90 -10.91 -35.34
CA ILE A 107 1.35 -11.25 -34.02
C ILE A 107 1.19 -12.76 -33.92
N ARG A 108 1.64 -13.33 -32.80
CA ARG A 108 1.43 -14.74 -32.43
C ARG A 108 0.79 -14.83 -31.04
N ARG A 109 0.68 -16.06 -30.52
CA ARG A 109 0.04 -16.36 -29.24
C ARG A 109 0.73 -15.65 -28.07
N PHE A 110 2.06 -15.49 -28.13
CA PHE A 110 2.88 -14.73 -27.18
C PHE A 110 3.80 -13.83 -27.99
N GLY A 111 3.65 -12.50 -27.91
CA GLY A 111 4.51 -11.54 -28.62
C GLY A 111 4.35 -11.47 -30.16
N ARG A 112 5.43 -11.04 -30.83
CA ARG A 112 5.51 -10.90 -32.30
C ARG A 112 6.79 -11.51 -32.85
N THR A 113 6.69 -12.23 -33.96
CA THR A 113 7.85 -12.78 -34.68
C THR A 113 8.19 -11.91 -35.91
N PRO A 114 9.47 -11.65 -36.21
CA PRO A 114 9.85 -10.98 -37.46
C PRO A 114 9.70 -11.90 -38.68
N ILE A 115 9.19 -11.32 -39.75
CA ILE A 115 9.08 -11.91 -41.09
C ILE A 115 9.99 -11.12 -42.02
N ILE A 116 10.81 -11.83 -42.77
CA ILE A 116 11.90 -11.27 -43.55
C ILE A 116 11.64 -11.56 -45.02
N SER A 117 11.77 -10.52 -45.85
CA SER A 117 11.74 -10.67 -47.30
C SER A 117 13.00 -11.38 -47.81
N ARG A 118 12.86 -12.12 -48.91
CA ARG A 118 13.98 -12.76 -49.60
C ARG A 118 15.14 -11.79 -49.86
N MET A 119 14.82 -10.60 -50.36
CA MET A 119 15.81 -9.58 -50.71
C MET A 119 16.61 -9.11 -49.49
N PHE A 120 15.97 -8.94 -48.33
CA PHE A 120 16.67 -8.58 -47.09
C PHE A 120 17.62 -9.69 -46.66
N LEU A 121 17.13 -10.94 -46.64
CA LEU A 121 17.92 -12.10 -46.24
C LEU A 121 19.15 -12.28 -47.14
N GLU A 122 18.97 -12.24 -48.45
CA GLU A 122 20.06 -12.41 -49.41
C GLU A 122 21.11 -11.31 -49.29
N LYS A 123 20.67 -10.05 -49.13
CA LYS A 123 21.57 -8.92 -48.91
C LYS A 123 22.37 -9.06 -47.62
N GLY A 124 21.72 -9.50 -46.54
CA GLY A 124 22.34 -9.76 -45.25
C GLY A 124 23.39 -10.86 -45.33
N LEU A 125 22.99 -12.04 -45.81
CA LEU A 125 23.88 -13.19 -45.99
C LEU A 125 25.09 -12.85 -46.85
N LYS A 126 24.89 -12.20 -48.00
CA LYS A 126 25.99 -11.77 -48.88
C LYS A 126 26.96 -10.84 -48.16
N LYS A 127 26.46 -9.88 -47.38
CA LYS A 127 27.30 -8.97 -46.58
C LYS A 127 28.16 -9.74 -45.57
N TYR A 128 27.56 -10.65 -44.81
CA TYR A 128 28.24 -11.35 -43.71
C TYR A 128 29.20 -12.45 -44.19
N LEU A 129 28.86 -13.18 -45.26
CA LEU A 129 29.74 -14.16 -45.91
C LEU A 129 30.99 -13.49 -46.52
N LEU A 130 30.85 -12.28 -47.06
CA LEU A 130 31.98 -11.49 -47.56
C LEU A 130 32.95 -11.12 -46.43
N SER A 131 32.44 -10.76 -45.25
CA SER A 131 33.26 -10.41 -44.09
C SER A 131 33.92 -11.60 -43.39
N SER A 132 33.27 -12.77 -43.32
CA SER A 132 33.89 -13.98 -42.72
C SER A 132 34.92 -14.64 -43.65
N GLY A 133 34.74 -14.52 -44.97
CA GLY A 133 35.57 -15.20 -45.96
C GLY A 133 36.90 -14.54 -46.33
N ASN A 134 37.18 -13.30 -45.91
CA ASN A 134 38.25 -12.43 -46.49
C ASN A 134 38.17 -12.36 -48.03
N LEU A 135 36.95 -12.34 -48.59
CA LEU A 135 36.74 -12.34 -50.03
C LEU A 135 36.73 -10.90 -50.58
N THR A 136 37.78 -10.49 -51.29
CA THR A 136 37.82 -9.20 -52.01
C THR A 136 37.04 -9.25 -53.32
N LYS A 137 36.39 -8.15 -53.72
CA LYS A 137 35.49 -8.09 -54.89
C LYS A 137 36.20 -8.46 -56.20
N GLY A 138 35.59 -9.35 -57.00
CA GLY A 138 36.06 -9.79 -58.32
C GLY A 138 35.15 -10.86 -58.95
N SER A 139 35.31 -11.19 -60.24
CA SER A 139 34.41 -12.12 -60.97
C SER A 139 34.48 -13.57 -60.51
N GLN A 140 35.63 -14.03 -59.98
CA GLN A 140 35.74 -15.33 -59.30
C GLN A 140 35.07 -15.32 -57.91
N THR A 141 34.98 -14.15 -57.29
CA THR A 141 34.33 -13.95 -55.99
C THR A 141 32.81 -14.05 -56.10
N ASP A 142 32.20 -13.55 -57.18
CA ASP A 142 30.74 -13.60 -57.38
C ASP A 142 30.22 -15.04 -57.53
N LYS A 143 30.90 -15.90 -58.31
CA LYS A 143 30.56 -17.33 -58.42
C LYS A 143 30.69 -18.06 -57.08
N LYS A 144 31.71 -17.71 -56.29
CA LYS A 144 31.91 -18.31 -54.96
C LYS A 144 30.79 -17.90 -54.00
N ILE A 145 30.39 -16.62 -54.00
CA ILE A 145 29.26 -16.12 -53.21
C ILE A 145 27.96 -16.82 -53.61
N GLU A 146 27.69 -17.00 -54.91
CA GLU A 146 26.50 -17.69 -55.39
C GLU A 146 26.43 -19.13 -54.87
N THR A 147 27.56 -19.86 -54.90
CA THR A 147 27.64 -21.20 -54.30
C THR A 147 27.37 -21.18 -52.79
N LEU A 148 27.95 -20.23 -52.06
CA LEU A 148 27.73 -20.07 -50.62
C LEU A 148 26.26 -19.77 -50.28
N MET A 149 25.64 -18.88 -51.05
CA MET A 149 24.21 -18.55 -50.93
C MET A 149 23.32 -19.76 -51.17
N ASN A 150 23.60 -20.58 -52.19
CA ASN A 150 22.87 -21.82 -52.45
C ASN A 150 23.01 -22.84 -51.30
N ILE A 151 24.13 -22.85 -50.58
CA ILE A 151 24.29 -23.70 -49.38
C ILE A 151 23.41 -23.18 -48.24
N CYS A 152 23.38 -21.86 -48.00
CA CYS A 152 22.47 -21.25 -47.02
C CYS A 152 21.01 -21.57 -47.33
N ASP A 153 20.59 -21.41 -48.59
CA ASP A 153 19.22 -21.69 -49.02
C ASP A 153 18.83 -23.15 -48.79
N ARG A 154 19.71 -24.11 -49.13
CA ARG A 154 19.47 -25.53 -48.85
C ARG A 154 19.33 -25.80 -47.34
N GLY A 155 20.21 -25.20 -46.53
CA GLY A 155 20.14 -25.32 -45.07
C GLY A 155 18.82 -24.81 -44.48
N ILE A 156 18.26 -23.74 -45.05
CA ILE A 156 16.93 -23.21 -44.67
C ILE A 156 15.80 -24.13 -45.14
N GLU A 157 15.86 -24.64 -46.37
CA GLU A 157 14.83 -25.53 -46.93
C GLU A 157 14.77 -26.90 -46.25
N GLU A 158 15.90 -27.35 -45.70
CA GLU A 158 16.01 -28.64 -45.00
C GLU A 158 15.94 -28.50 -43.47
N PHE A 159 15.57 -27.32 -42.96
CA PHE A 159 15.31 -27.06 -41.54
C PHE A 159 16.53 -27.16 -40.60
N TYR A 160 17.74 -26.92 -41.11
CA TYR A 160 18.98 -26.89 -40.30
C TYR A 160 19.39 -25.47 -39.88
N TRP A 161 18.51 -24.49 -40.10
CA TRP A 161 18.72 -23.10 -39.77
C TRP A 161 17.64 -22.62 -38.81
N PRO A 162 17.91 -21.58 -38.00
CA PRO A 162 16.89 -20.94 -37.15
C PRO A 162 15.88 -20.12 -37.97
N ILE A 163 15.85 -20.30 -39.30
CA ILE A 163 15.01 -19.61 -40.27
C ILE A 163 14.30 -20.69 -41.08
N SER A 164 13.00 -20.51 -41.27
CA SER A 164 12.18 -21.36 -42.13
C SER A 164 11.61 -20.55 -43.29
N LYS A 165 11.42 -21.20 -44.43
CA LYS A 165 10.77 -20.60 -45.60
C LYS A 165 9.30 -20.99 -45.64
N LYS A 166 8.41 -20.00 -45.73
CA LYS A 166 6.96 -20.21 -45.87
C LYS A 166 6.44 -19.36 -47.03
N LYS A 167 6.18 -19.99 -48.18
CA LYS A 167 5.90 -19.31 -49.45
C LYS A 167 7.08 -18.42 -49.88
N GLU A 168 6.88 -17.11 -50.06
CA GLU A 168 7.94 -16.14 -50.43
C GLU A 168 8.57 -15.42 -49.22
N GLU A 169 8.15 -15.77 -48.00
CA GLU A 169 8.57 -15.14 -46.76
C GLU A 169 9.47 -16.06 -45.94
N TYR A 170 10.48 -15.48 -45.29
CA TYR A 170 11.38 -16.17 -44.37
C TYR A 170 11.00 -15.80 -42.94
N ILE A 171 10.87 -16.79 -42.07
CA ILE A 171 10.41 -16.63 -40.69
C ILE A 171 11.49 -17.17 -39.78
N PHE A 172 12.06 -16.32 -38.93
CA PHE A 172 12.92 -16.79 -37.85
C PHE A 172 12.10 -17.56 -36.81
N ASN A 173 12.73 -18.55 -36.19
CA ASN A 173 12.21 -19.14 -34.97
C ASN A 173 12.07 -18.04 -33.89
N GLU A 174 10.93 -18.06 -33.21
CA GLU A 174 10.41 -16.97 -32.39
C GLU A 174 11.36 -16.58 -31.26
N ASP A 175 11.83 -17.53 -30.45
CA ASP A 175 12.76 -17.21 -29.35
C ASP A 175 14.21 -17.06 -29.84
N MET A 176 14.59 -17.84 -30.85
CA MET A 176 15.97 -17.85 -31.34
C MET A 176 16.42 -16.50 -31.91
N VAL A 177 15.55 -15.76 -32.62
CA VAL A 177 15.94 -14.45 -33.15
C VAL A 177 16.26 -13.45 -32.05
N PHE A 178 15.47 -13.45 -30.98
CA PHE A 178 15.69 -12.57 -29.84
C PHE A 178 16.93 -12.97 -29.05
N TYR A 179 17.10 -14.26 -28.77
CA TYR A 179 18.30 -14.79 -28.11
C TYR A 179 19.59 -14.51 -28.89
N LEU A 180 19.60 -14.80 -30.20
CA LEU A 180 20.75 -14.58 -31.08
C LEU A 180 21.08 -13.09 -31.22
N ALA A 181 20.05 -12.23 -31.33
CA ALA A 181 20.26 -10.79 -31.39
C ALA A 181 20.78 -10.22 -30.06
N ALA A 182 20.24 -10.66 -28.91
CA ALA A 182 20.68 -10.26 -27.58
C ALA A 182 22.13 -10.68 -27.33
N SER A 183 22.47 -11.92 -27.71
CA SER A 183 23.84 -12.43 -27.69
C SER A 183 24.78 -11.59 -28.56
N ASN A 184 24.36 -11.21 -29.76
CA ASN A 184 25.18 -10.39 -30.65
C ASN A 184 25.40 -8.99 -30.07
N PHE A 185 24.36 -8.39 -29.50
CA PHE A 185 24.43 -7.08 -28.87
C PHE A 185 25.45 -7.12 -27.72
N LEU A 186 25.33 -8.06 -26.79
CA LEU A 186 26.24 -8.18 -25.65
C LEU A 186 27.69 -8.43 -26.06
N ILE A 187 27.95 -9.28 -27.06
CA ILE A 187 29.31 -9.53 -27.56
C ILE A 187 29.96 -8.24 -28.09
N ASN A 188 29.19 -7.40 -28.80
CA ASN A 188 29.71 -6.15 -29.35
C ASN A 188 29.86 -5.03 -28.31
N HIS A 189 29.33 -5.24 -27.10
CA HIS A 189 29.33 -4.28 -25.99
C HIS A 189 29.98 -4.85 -24.72
N ASP A 190 30.89 -5.82 -24.84
CA ASP A 190 31.62 -6.43 -23.71
C ASP A 190 30.71 -6.90 -22.54
N TYR A 191 29.55 -7.46 -22.87
CA TYR A 191 28.50 -7.85 -21.93
C TYR A 191 27.96 -6.71 -21.05
N THR A 192 28.23 -5.46 -21.45
CA THR A 192 27.65 -4.26 -20.85
C THR A 192 26.48 -3.79 -21.70
N ALA A 193 25.27 -4.28 -21.41
CA ALA A 193 24.07 -3.71 -22.02
C ALA A 193 23.68 -2.42 -21.31
N ASP A 194 24.38 -1.32 -21.59
CA ASP A 194 23.90 -0.04 -21.09
C ASP A 194 22.68 0.44 -21.89
N ILE A 195 21.78 1.12 -21.19
CA ILE A 195 20.57 1.70 -21.76
C ILE A 195 20.87 2.69 -22.89
N ALA A 196 22.01 3.38 -22.82
CA ALA A 196 22.40 4.36 -23.82
C ALA A 196 22.70 3.71 -25.18
N SER A 197 23.31 2.54 -25.18
CA SER A 197 23.65 1.76 -26.38
C SER A 197 22.38 1.19 -27.01
N LEU A 198 21.46 0.65 -26.21
CA LEU A 198 20.16 0.21 -26.69
C LEU A 198 19.35 1.36 -27.33
N LYS A 199 19.39 2.56 -26.75
CA LYS A 199 18.77 3.77 -27.34
C LYS A 199 19.44 4.16 -28.65
N LYS A 200 20.77 4.23 -28.68
CA LYS A 200 21.56 4.64 -29.85
C LYS A 200 21.31 3.72 -31.05
N GLU A 201 21.11 2.44 -30.81
CA GLU A 201 20.88 1.42 -31.83
C GLU A 201 19.39 1.21 -32.16
N GLY A 202 18.49 1.98 -31.54
CA GLY A 202 17.06 1.92 -31.81
C GLY A 202 16.36 0.67 -31.27
N LEU A 203 17.01 -0.08 -30.38
CA LEU A 203 16.51 -1.32 -29.76
C LEU A 203 15.72 -1.05 -28.48
N LEU A 204 15.68 0.18 -27.99
CA LEU A 204 14.87 0.59 -26.83
C LEU A 204 13.69 1.47 -27.28
N ASN A 205 12.47 0.93 -27.17
CA ASN A 205 11.28 1.65 -27.62
C ASN A 205 10.04 1.32 -26.76
N LYS A 206 9.60 2.31 -25.96
CA LYS A 206 8.41 2.20 -25.10
C LYS A 206 7.13 1.83 -25.85
N ASN A 207 6.94 2.38 -27.06
CA ASN A 207 5.74 2.14 -27.87
C ASN A 207 5.74 0.78 -28.59
N LYS A 208 6.88 0.10 -28.60
CA LYS A 208 7.07 -1.22 -29.22
C LYS A 208 7.51 -2.27 -28.21
N PHE A 209 7.22 -2.06 -26.92
CA PHE A 209 7.60 -2.99 -25.85
C PHE A 209 7.17 -4.43 -26.17
N SER A 210 5.94 -4.65 -26.64
CA SER A 210 5.45 -5.98 -27.06
C SER A 210 6.23 -6.64 -28.21
N HIS A 211 7.08 -5.90 -28.94
CA HIS A 211 7.91 -6.42 -30.03
C HIS A 211 9.31 -6.79 -29.54
N TYR A 212 9.81 -6.05 -28.55
CA TYR A 212 11.18 -6.18 -28.04
C TYR A 212 11.25 -6.81 -26.65
N GLY A 213 10.12 -7.08 -26.00
CA GLY A 213 10.04 -7.68 -24.67
C GLY A 213 10.88 -8.96 -24.52
N PRO A 214 10.77 -9.95 -25.43
CA PRO A 214 11.57 -11.17 -25.32
C PRO A 214 13.07 -10.88 -25.47
N PHE A 215 13.44 -9.88 -26.28
CA PHE A 215 14.82 -9.44 -26.41
C PHE A 215 15.36 -8.81 -25.12
N TYR A 216 14.56 -8.00 -24.42
CA TYR A 216 14.94 -7.47 -23.10
C TYR A 216 15.09 -8.58 -22.06
N SER A 217 14.22 -9.59 -22.09
CA SER A 217 14.31 -10.74 -21.18
C SER A 217 15.56 -11.58 -21.44
N PHE A 218 15.89 -11.88 -22.71
CA PHE A 218 17.14 -12.55 -23.04
C PHE A 218 18.38 -11.74 -22.66
N LEU A 219 18.35 -10.40 -22.78
CA LEU A 219 19.43 -9.56 -22.28
C LEU A 219 19.55 -9.68 -20.76
N ALA A 220 18.44 -9.62 -20.01
CA ALA A 220 18.43 -9.77 -18.55
C ALA A 220 19.06 -11.12 -18.14
N GLU A 221 18.62 -12.22 -18.76
CA GLU A 221 19.17 -13.55 -18.50
C GLU A 221 20.67 -13.64 -18.82
N LEU A 222 21.09 -13.13 -19.99
CA LEU A 222 22.49 -13.21 -20.42
C LEU A 222 23.41 -12.36 -19.52
N ILE A 223 22.98 -11.18 -19.11
CA ILE A 223 23.76 -10.32 -18.20
C ILE A 223 23.82 -10.97 -16.82
N PHE A 224 22.72 -11.53 -16.33
CA PHE A 224 22.66 -12.24 -15.06
C PHE A 224 23.56 -13.49 -15.02
N ASP A 225 23.74 -14.16 -16.16
CA ASP A 225 24.57 -15.36 -16.26
C ASP A 225 26.05 -15.09 -16.54
N TYR A 226 26.37 -14.05 -17.31
CA TYR A 226 27.73 -13.84 -17.83
C TYR A 226 28.40 -12.52 -17.44
N ALA A 227 27.65 -11.54 -16.94
CA ALA A 227 28.21 -10.27 -16.47
C ALA A 227 28.38 -10.25 -14.94
N ASP A 228 28.97 -9.18 -14.42
CA ASP A 228 29.04 -8.95 -12.97
C ASP A 228 27.69 -8.47 -12.40
N ALA A 229 27.52 -8.62 -11.09
CA ALA A 229 26.29 -8.26 -10.37
C ALA A 229 25.88 -6.79 -10.55
N LYS A 230 26.87 -5.89 -10.67
CA LYS A 230 26.63 -4.46 -10.85
C LYS A 230 26.03 -4.19 -12.23
N LYS A 231 26.49 -4.89 -13.27
CA LYS A 231 25.95 -4.75 -14.64
C LYS A 231 24.51 -5.23 -14.75
N PHE A 232 24.17 -6.32 -14.09
CA PHE A 232 22.79 -6.78 -14.00
C PHE A 232 21.90 -5.74 -13.31
N GLN A 233 22.33 -5.23 -12.15
CA GLN A 233 21.61 -4.19 -11.43
C GLN A 233 21.45 -2.91 -12.28
N GLU A 234 22.52 -2.41 -12.91
CA GLU A 234 22.48 -1.24 -13.81
C GLU A 234 21.48 -1.43 -14.96
N PHE A 235 21.41 -2.64 -15.53
CA PHE A 235 20.49 -2.95 -16.62
C PHE A 235 19.02 -2.98 -16.17
N ILE A 236 18.71 -3.71 -15.09
CA ILE A 236 17.33 -3.85 -14.59
C ILE A 236 16.78 -2.50 -14.10
N LEU A 237 17.57 -1.76 -13.32
CA LEU A 237 17.20 -0.41 -12.88
C LEU A 237 17.02 0.52 -14.08
N GLY A 238 17.94 0.47 -15.05
CA GLY A 238 17.85 1.28 -16.27
C GLY A 238 16.63 0.95 -17.14
N LEU A 239 16.21 -0.32 -17.22
CA LEU A 239 14.95 -0.70 -17.87
C LEU A 239 13.76 -0.07 -17.13
N SER A 240 13.70 -0.24 -15.81
CA SER A 240 12.65 0.36 -14.99
C SER A 240 12.54 1.86 -15.22
N ASP A 241 13.66 2.58 -15.18
CA ASP A 241 13.71 4.04 -15.35
C ASP A 241 13.23 4.49 -16.74
N VAL A 242 13.62 3.77 -17.80
CA VAL A 242 13.25 4.16 -19.18
C VAL A 242 11.77 3.98 -19.44
N PHE A 243 11.21 2.85 -18.99
CA PHE A 243 9.79 2.60 -19.17
C PHE A 243 8.97 3.44 -18.18
N GLY A 244 9.49 3.68 -16.98
CA GLY A 244 8.99 4.61 -15.98
C GLY A 244 7.64 4.21 -15.37
N GLY A 245 7.39 4.72 -14.16
CA GLY A 245 6.15 4.47 -13.42
C GLY A 245 5.84 2.98 -13.28
N ASP A 246 4.55 2.64 -13.30
CA ASP A 246 4.08 1.30 -13.02
C ASP A 246 4.53 0.26 -14.07
N LEU A 247 4.68 0.68 -15.34
CA LEU A 247 5.16 -0.20 -16.41
C LEU A 247 6.63 -0.57 -16.22
N GLY A 248 7.47 0.41 -15.85
CA GLY A 248 8.89 0.17 -15.58
C GLY A 248 9.11 -0.79 -14.41
N LEU A 249 8.39 -0.56 -13.30
CA LEU A 249 8.43 -1.45 -12.15
C LEU A 249 7.94 -2.87 -12.51
N ALA A 250 6.82 -2.98 -13.24
CA ALA A 250 6.29 -4.27 -13.68
C ALA A 250 7.31 -5.08 -14.48
N ILE A 251 7.95 -4.44 -15.47
CA ILE A 251 8.96 -5.08 -16.31
C ILE A 251 10.11 -5.62 -15.45
N ALA A 252 10.67 -4.78 -14.59
CA ALA A 252 11.81 -5.15 -13.77
C ALA A 252 11.47 -6.28 -12.78
N VAL A 253 10.32 -6.23 -12.12
CA VAL A 253 9.88 -7.28 -11.19
C VAL A 253 9.54 -8.59 -11.92
N CYS A 254 8.94 -8.53 -13.12
CA CYS A 254 8.69 -9.71 -13.95
C CYS A 254 10.01 -10.44 -14.29
N GLU A 255 11.04 -9.71 -14.71
CA GLU A 255 12.35 -10.30 -15.01
C GLU A 255 12.98 -10.94 -13.77
N ILE A 256 12.97 -10.23 -12.63
CA ILE A 256 13.49 -10.74 -11.36
C ILE A 256 12.78 -12.03 -10.95
N LYS A 257 11.44 -12.07 -11.03
CA LYS A 257 10.65 -13.26 -10.69
C LYS A 257 10.90 -14.43 -11.62
N SER A 258 10.99 -14.19 -12.92
CA SER A 258 11.32 -15.21 -13.92
C SER A 258 12.68 -15.85 -13.64
N LEU A 259 13.69 -15.01 -13.35
CA LEU A 259 15.03 -15.47 -12.96
C LEU A 259 15.02 -16.23 -11.63
N ARG A 260 14.28 -15.76 -10.62
CA ARG A 260 14.12 -16.47 -9.34
C ARG A 260 13.54 -17.87 -9.53
N ILE A 261 12.44 -17.99 -10.29
CA ILE A 261 11.83 -19.30 -10.62
C ILE A 261 12.84 -20.23 -11.33
N ARG A 262 13.66 -19.67 -12.23
CA ARG A 262 14.69 -20.43 -12.95
C ARG A 262 15.77 -20.94 -12.00
N GLU A 263 16.25 -20.11 -11.07
CA GLU A 263 17.24 -20.52 -10.06
C GLU A 263 16.66 -21.54 -9.06
N ASP A 264 15.40 -21.39 -8.65
CA ASP A 264 14.71 -22.37 -7.81
C ASP A 264 14.55 -23.72 -8.52
N ARG A 265 14.27 -23.74 -9.83
CA ARG A 265 14.17 -24.99 -10.61
C ARG A 265 15.51 -25.70 -10.83
N LYS A 266 16.65 -25.01 -10.69
CA LYS A 266 17.99 -25.63 -10.73
C LYS A 266 18.25 -26.54 -9.52
N GLU A 267 17.48 -26.40 -8.43
CA GLU A 267 17.54 -27.23 -7.21
C GLU A 267 17.52 -28.74 -7.47
N ILE A 268 16.93 -29.16 -8.60
CA ILE A 268 16.74 -30.58 -8.89
C ILE A 268 18.04 -31.25 -9.38
N LYS A 269 19.08 -30.51 -9.80
CA LYS A 269 20.30 -31.11 -10.41
C LYS A 269 21.66 -30.48 -10.08
N ILE A 270 21.76 -29.25 -9.56
CA ILE A 270 23.05 -28.55 -9.31
C ILE A 270 22.95 -27.69 -8.02
N PRO A 271 24.03 -27.54 -7.21
CA PRO A 271 24.02 -26.67 -6.03
C PRO A 271 23.66 -25.22 -6.37
N GLN A 272 22.87 -24.58 -5.50
CA GLN A 272 22.43 -23.20 -5.68
C GLN A 272 23.58 -22.19 -5.58
N ASP A 273 23.52 -21.16 -6.42
CA ASP A 273 24.33 -19.95 -6.28
C ASP A 273 23.56 -18.92 -5.42
N GLU A 274 23.73 -19.01 -4.11
CA GLU A 274 23.04 -18.16 -3.14
C GLU A 274 23.30 -16.66 -3.38
N GLY A 275 24.47 -16.31 -3.93
CA GLY A 275 24.83 -14.93 -4.24
C GLY A 275 23.92 -14.31 -5.31
N LYS A 276 23.45 -15.12 -6.26
CA LYS A 276 22.51 -14.70 -7.30
C LYS A 276 21.10 -14.43 -6.78
N LYS A 277 20.63 -15.23 -5.80
CA LYS A 277 19.33 -14.99 -5.14
C LYS A 277 19.35 -13.69 -4.34
N ILE A 278 20.39 -13.50 -3.53
CA ILE A 278 20.59 -12.26 -2.76
C ILE A 278 20.65 -11.03 -3.69
N LEU A 279 21.31 -11.14 -4.85
CA LEU A 279 21.31 -10.07 -5.84
C LEU A 279 19.89 -9.74 -6.33
N LEU A 280 19.08 -10.73 -6.68
CA LEU A 280 17.70 -10.54 -7.13
C LEU A 280 16.85 -9.84 -6.06
N ASP A 281 16.97 -10.28 -4.81
CA ASP A 281 16.23 -9.70 -3.66
C ASP A 281 16.63 -8.23 -3.43
N ASN A 282 17.94 -7.94 -3.49
CA ASN A 282 18.45 -6.57 -3.33
C ASN A 282 17.97 -5.64 -4.45
N VAL A 283 17.99 -6.10 -5.71
CA VAL A 283 17.53 -5.27 -6.84
C VAL A 283 16.02 -5.04 -6.76
N GLU A 284 15.23 -6.05 -6.37
CA GLU A 284 13.79 -5.91 -6.14
C GLU A 284 13.49 -4.87 -5.05
N ALA A 285 14.20 -4.93 -3.92
CA ALA A 285 14.04 -3.97 -2.83
C ALA A 285 14.34 -2.53 -3.28
N ILE A 286 15.44 -2.30 -4.00
CA ILE A 286 15.81 -0.97 -4.52
C ILE A 286 14.75 -0.42 -5.48
N LEU A 287 14.22 -1.27 -6.38
CA LEU A 287 13.15 -0.87 -7.30
C LEU A 287 11.89 -0.43 -6.57
N GLN A 288 11.50 -1.21 -5.57
CA GLN A 288 10.31 -0.93 -4.76
C GLN A 288 10.49 0.37 -3.97
N GLU A 289 11.65 0.57 -3.34
CA GLU A 289 11.98 1.78 -2.59
C GLU A 289 11.98 3.03 -3.50
N ASN A 290 12.65 2.97 -4.65
CA ASN A 290 12.69 4.08 -5.61
C ASN A 290 11.31 4.44 -6.16
N TYR A 291 10.51 3.43 -6.48
CA TYR A 291 9.15 3.63 -6.97
C TYR A 291 8.25 4.25 -5.89
N LEU A 292 8.33 3.74 -4.66
CA LEU A 292 7.61 4.31 -3.52
C LEU A 292 7.99 5.77 -3.29
N TYR A 293 9.30 6.08 -3.29
CA TYR A 293 9.81 7.45 -3.20
C TYR A 293 9.27 8.36 -4.31
N GLN A 294 9.32 7.92 -5.57
CA GLN A 294 8.83 8.71 -6.71
C GLN A 294 7.34 9.03 -6.57
N LYS A 295 6.53 8.01 -6.33
CA LYS A 295 5.08 8.19 -6.16
C LYS A 295 4.79 9.11 -4.97
N TYR A 296 5.60 9.03 -3.91
CA TYR A 296 5.34 9.69 -2.64
C TYR A 296 5.58 11.19 -2.72
N ILE A 297 6.56 11.60 -3.53
CA ILE A 297 6.79 13.00 -3.86
C ILE A 297 5.63 13.59 -4.67
N GLU A 298 4.99 12.78 -5.50
CA GLU A 298 3.83 13.17 -6.34
C GLU A 298 2.49 13.05 -5.60
N ARG A 299 2.50 12.75 -4.29
CA ARG A 299 1.27 12.49 -3.53
C ARG A 299 0.33 13.70 -3.50
N PRO A 300 -0.99 13.48 -3.47
CA PRO A 300 -1.97 14.55 -3.50
C PRO A 300 -1.91 15.43 -2.25
N VAL A 301 -2.15 16.72 -2.45
CA VAL A 301 -2.34 17.69 -1.36
C VAL A 301 -3.81 17.70 -0.97
N ILE A 302 -4.11 17.44 0.31
CA ILE A 302 -5.47 17.32 0.84
C ILE A 302 -5.88 18.56 1.62
N ILE A 303 -4.96 19.16 2.38
CA ILE A 303 -5.17 20.32 3.23
C ILE A 303 -4.55 21.54 2.54
N ASN A 304 -5.26 22.66 2.50
CA ASN A 304 -4.71 23.89 1.92
C ASN A 304 -3.59 24.45 2.82
N GLU A 305 -2.48 24.90 2.23
CA GLU A 305 -1.40 25.54 2.98
C GLU A 305 -1.86 26.78 3.76
N ASN A 306 -2.83 27.54 3.24
CA ASN A 306 -3.35 28.72 3.94
C ASN A 306 -4.09 28.32 5.22
N THR A 307 -4.82 27.20 5.20
CA THR A 307 -5.43 26.61 6.40
C THR A 307 -4.33 26.35 7.43
N ILE A 308 -3.24 25.68 7.05
CA ILE A 308 -2.10 25.40 7.94
C ILE A 308 -1.40 26.69 8.45
N LYS A 309 -1.28 27.73 7.61
CA LYS A 309 -0.63 29.01 7.98
C LYS A 309 -1.49 29.86 8.91
N GLU A 310 -2.79 29.98 8.64
CA GLU A 310 -3.75 30.69 9.50
C GLU A 310 -3.76 30.11 10.91
N ILE A 311 -3.57 28.80 10.99
CA ILE A 311 -3.50 28.00 12.21
C ILE A 311 -2.23 28.28 13.03
N GLN A 312 -1.06 28.41 12.39
CA GLN A 312 0.21 28.66 13.08
C GLN A 312 0.25 30.03 13.78
N VAL A 313 -0.66 30.94 13.41
CA VAL A 313 -0.79 32.30 13.96
C VAL A 313 -1.84 32.36 15.09
N ALA A 314 -2.76 31.40 15.16
CA ALA A 314 -3.80 31.32 16.19
C ALA A 314 -3.26 30.59 17.45
N ASP A 315 -2.73 31.37 18.38
CA ASP A 315 -2.29 31.06 19.75
C ASP A 315 -2.16 29.57 20.16
N ALA A 316 -0.92 29.14 20.48
CA ALA A 316 -0.53 27.75 20.76
C ALA A 316 -1.18 27.10 22.00
N ALA A 317 -2.09 27.80 22.69
CA ALA A 317 -2.76 27.34 23.90
C ALA A 317 -4.15 26.71 23.66
N ASP A 318 -4.82 26.98 22.53
CA ASP A 318 -6.15 26.45 22.23
C ASP A 318 -6.30 25.92 20.80
N LEU A 319 -6.02 24.62 20.63
CA LEU A 319 -6.18 23.91 19.37
C LEU A 319 -7.65 23.64 18.99
N SER A 320 -8.64 24.03 19.78
CA SER A 320 -10.05 23.71 19.45
C SER A 320 -10.50 24.35 18.14
N ASN A 321 -10.13 25.60 17.90
CA ASN A 321 -10.35 26.29 16.62
C ASN A 321 -9.55 25.65 15.49
N PHE A 322 -8.32 25.19 15.76
CA PHE A 322 -7.48 24.51 14.77
C PHE A 322 -8.20 23.30 14.15
N TRP A 323 -8.73 22.40 14.97
CA TRP A 323 -9.41 21.21 14.50
C TRP A 323 -10.72 21.53 13.76
N GLN A 324 -11.43 22.57 14.22
CA GLN A 324 -12.67 23.01 13.59
C GLN A 324 -12.41 23.57 12.19
N GLU A 325 -11.38 24.40 12.02
CA GLU A 325 -11.02 25.01 10.74
C GLU A 325 -10.69 23.96 9.67
N ILE A 326 -9.91 22.92 10.01
CA ILE A 326 -9.65 21.81 9.07
C ILE A 326 -10.95 21.12 8.68
N PHE A 327 -11.81 20.81 9.66
CA PHE A 327 -13.07 20.12 9.41
C PHE A 327 -14.01 20.93 8.49
N GLU A 328 -14.06 22.25 8.63
CA GLU A 328 -14.95 23.11 7.85
C GLU A 328 -14.38 23.53 6.50
N LYS A 329 -13.11 23.94 6.43
CA LYS A 329 -12.52 24.49 5.19
C LYS A 329 -12.06 23.41 4.22
N GLU A 330 -11.71 22.22 4.71
CA GLU A 330 -11.20 21.13 3.87
C GLU A 330 -12.30 20.16 3.41
N GLY A 331 -13.58 20.57 3.49
CA GLY A 331 -14.71 19.85 2.87
C GLY A 331 -15.25 18.65 3.66
N VAL A 332 -14.78 18.40 4.89
CA VAL A 332 -15.25 17.26 5.70
C VAL A 332 -16.69 17.46 6.16
N LYS A 333 -17.06 18.70 6.52
CA LYS A 333 -18.43 19.06 6.91
C LYS A 333 -19.43 18.86 5.77
N GLU A 334 -19.05 19.26 4.56
CA GLU A 334 -19.82 19.11 3.33
C GLU A 334 -19.98 17.61 3.02
N ALA A 335 -18.89 16.84 3.02
CA ALA A 335 -18.96 15.39 2.83
C ALA A 335 -19.87 14.71 3.85
N MET A 336 -19.81 15.10 5.13
CA MET A 336 -20.69 14.57 6.17
C MET A 336 -22.16 14.95 5.93
N LYS A 337 -22.42 16.18 5.45
CA LYS A 337 -23.76 16.64 5.09
C LYS A 337 -24.32 15.84 3.91
N ASP A 338 -23.53 15.61 2.88
CA ASP A 338 -23.95 14.87 1.69
C ASP A 338 -24.21 13.38 2.01
N LEU A 339 -23.41 12.80 2.90
CA LEU A 339 -23.58 11.41 3.32
C LEU A 339 -24.80 11.20 4.22
N PHE A 340 -25.04 12.11 5.19
CA PHE A 340 -25.96 11.88 6.31
C PHE A 340 -26.94 13.03 6.60
N GLY A 341 -26.63 14.26 6.22
CA GLY A 341 -27.34 15.48 6.65
C GLY A 341 -28.69 15.72 5.97
N GLU A 342 -28.96 15.10 4.83
CA GLU A 342 -30.26 15.22 4.14
C GLU A 342 -31.34 14.29 4.71
N ASN A 343 -30.96 13.29 5.51
CA ASN A 343 -31.91 12.38 6.13
C ASN A 343 -32.44 12.97 7.44
N ILE A 344 -33.74 13.29 7.47
CA ILE A 344 -34.39 13.89 8.63
C ILE A 344 -34.30 13.01 9.89
N ASP A 345 -34.31 11.69 9.74
CA ASP A 345 -34.25 10.74 10.85
C ASP A 345 -32.85 10.72 11.50
N LEU A 346 -31.80 11.09 10.74
CA LEU A 346 -30.42 11.11 11.20
C LEU A 346 -29.99 12.50 11.72
N ARG A 347 -30.84 13.51 11.55
CA ARG A 347 -30.54 14.90 11.88
C ARG A 347 -30.09 15.08 13.35
N PRO A 348 -30.72 14.45 14.36
CA PRO A 348 -30.27 14.61 15.75
C PRO A 348 -28.83 14.11 15.99
N VAL A 349 -28.45 12.99 15.36
CA VAL A 349 -27.08 12.45 15.44
C VAL A 349 -26.11 13.32 14.66
N TYR A 350 -26.51 13.81 13.49
CA TYR A 350 -25.72 14.77 12.71
C TYR A 350 -25.42 16.06 13.49
N GLU A 351 -26.42 16.64 14.14
CA GLU A 351 -26.26 17.85 14.96
C GLU A 351 -25.40 17.58 16.21
N THR A 352 -25.53 16.40 16.81
CA THR A 352 -24.66 15.93 17.89
C THR A 352 -23.21 15.86 17.41
N ALA A 353 -22.95 15.20 16.28
CA ALA A 353 -21.63 15.11 15.66
C ALA A 353 -21.03 16.50 15.39
N LEU A 354 -21.82 17.47 14.90
CA LEU A 354 -21.34 18.83 14.66
C LEU A 354 -20.94 19.57 15.95
N SER A 355 -21.53 19.24 17.09
CA SER A 355 -21.14 19.82 18.39
C SER A 355 -19.90 19.19 19.03
N GLU A 356 -19.48 18.02 18.53
CA GLU A 356 -18.34 17.29 19.09
C GLU A 356 -16.98 17.87 18.68
N ARG A 357 -15.92 17.59 19.45
CA ARG A 357 -14.56 18.08 19.09
C ARG A 357 -14.12 17.41 17.78
N LYS A 358 -13.37 18.11 16.94
CA LYS A 358 -12.98 17.66 15.59
C LYS A 358 -11.58 17.04 15.51
N VAL A 359 -11.02 16.63 16.65
CA VAL A 359 -9.64 16.08 16.72
C VAL A 359 -9.49 14.87 15.81
N ILE A 360 -10.40 13.89 15.90
CA ILE A 360 -10.35 12.64 15.11
C ILE A 360 -10.41 12.93 13.60
N PRO A 361 -11.48 13.54 13.04
CA PRO A 361 -11.58 13.70 11.59
C PRO A 361 -10.46 14.58 11.02
N ALA A 362 -10.05 15.64 11.71
CA ALA A 362 -8.97 16.50 11.24
C ALA A 362 -7.59 15.82 11.33
N SER A 363 -7.36 14.97 12.34
CA SER A 363 -6.17 14.11 12.40
C SER A 363 -6.14 13.14 11.23
N LEU A 364 -7.27 12.53 10.89
CA LEU A 364 -7.37 11.62 9.73
C LEU A 364 -7.06 12.33 8.41
N MET A 365 -7.46 13.58 8.23
CA MET A 365 -7.09 14.36 7.04
C MET A 365 -5.57 14.58 6.92
N MET A 366 -4.90 14.91 8.03
CA MET A 366 -3.43 15.06 8.05
C MET A 366 -2.71 13.73 7.83
N ILE A 367 -3.18 12.65 8.45
CA ILE A 367 -2.64 11.31 8.28
C ILE A 367 -2.84 10.84 6.84
N ALA A 368 -4.01 11.05 6.26
CA ALA A 368 -4.31 10.73 4.87
C ALA A 368 -3.37 11.46 3.90
N GLU A 369 -3.09 12.75 4.14
CA GLU A 369 -2.14 13.50 3.31
C GLU A 369 -0.69 13.01 3.51
N ALA A 370 -0.30 12.74 4.75
CA ALA A 370 1.02 12.20 5.07
C ALA A 370 1.23 10.82 4.43
N LEU A 371 0.19 10.01 4.30
CA LEU A 371 0.25 8.69 3.68
C LEU A 371 -0.02 8.71 2.16
N GLY A 372 -0.48 9.83 1.61
CA GLY A 372 -0.72 10.00 0.17
C GLY A 372 -2.05 9.43 -0.34
N LEU A 373 -3.08 9.39 0.49
CA LEU A 373 -4.44 9.04 0.07
C LEU A 373 -5.06 10.18 -0.75
N ASP A 374 -6.01 9.88 -1.63
CA ASP A 374 -6.73 10.92 -2.35
C ASP A 374 -7.65 11.74 -1.43
N ARG A 375 -7.93 12.98 -1.84
CA ARG A 375 -8.68 13.95 -1.05
C ARG A 375 -10.13 13.53 -0.82
N GLU A 376 -10.78 12.91 -1.79
CA GLU A 376 -12.19 12.54 -1.70
C GLU A 376 -12.38 11.36 -0.72
N GLU A 377 -11.55 10.31 -0.84
CA GLU A 377 -11.54 9.19 0.10
C GLU A 377 -11.19 9.68 1.51
N ALA A 378 -10.21 10.58 1.66
CA ALA A 378 -9.87 11.18 2.95
C ALA A 378 -11.04 11.95 3.59
N GLN A 379 -11.75 12.79 2.82
CA GLN A 379 -12.92 13.54 3.28
C GLN A 379 -14.05 12.60 3.71
N ILE A 380 -14.30 11.52 2.96
CA ILE A 380 -15.31 10.51 3.30
C ILE A 380 -14.95 9.80 4.60
N LEU A 381 -13.70 9.35 4.76
CA LEU A 381 -13.25 8.68 5.99
C LEU A 381 -13.33 9.60 7.21
N ALA A 382 -12.93 10.87 7.07
CA ALA A 382 -13.06 11.86 8.14
C ALA A 382 -14.53 12.19 8.46
N ALA A 383 -15.40 12.27 7.45
CA ALA A 383 -16.83 12.46 7.67
C ALA A 383 -17.48 11.25 8.37
N LEU A 384 -17.10 10.03 7.96
CA LEU A 384 -17.52 8.78 8.58
C LEU A 384 -17.08 8.73 10.04
N SER A 385 -15.82 9.09 10.35
CA SER A 385 -15.32 9.07 11.72
C SER A 385 -16.08 10.06 12.61
N GLN A 386 -16.35 11.27 12.13
CA GLN A 386 -17.08 12.29 12.90
C GLN A 386 -18.53 11.90 13.14
N PHE A 387 -19.22 11.38 12.13
CA PHE A 387 -20.61 10.94 12.29
C PHE A 387 -20.69 9.70 13.19
N SER A 388 -19.73 8.77 13.08
CA SER A 388 -19.61 7.60 13.97
C SER A 388 -19.43 8.01 15.43
N TRP A 389 -18.59 9.02 15.69
CA TRP A 389 -18.45 9.58 17.04
C TRP A 389 -19.77 10.19 17.55
N GLY A 390 -20.49 10.93 16.71
CA GLY A 390 -21.82 11.45 17.06
C GLY A 390 -22.82 10.34 17.38
N MET A 391 -22.77 9.22 16.67
CA MET A 391 -23.61 8.05 16.93
C MET A 391 -23.24 7.39 18.26
N ILE A 392 -21.95 7.15 18.53
CA ILE A 392 -21.47 6.60 19.82
C ILE A 392 -21.91 7.50 20.98
N VAL A 393 -21.75 8.81 20.84
CA VAL A 393 -22.20 9.78 21.85
C VAL A 393 -23.72 9.74 22.05
N SER A 394 -24.48 9.60 20.96
CA SER A 394 -25.94 9.52 21.04
C SER A 394 -26.40 8.24 21.73
N TYR A 395 -25.74 7.11 21.44
CA TYR A 395 -25.93 5.85 22.14
C TYR A 395 -25.60 5.98 23.63
N ASP A 396 -24.44 6.54 23.96
CA ASP A 396 -23.99 6.74 25.34
C ASP A 396 -24.98 7.59 26.14
N ASN A 397 -25.54 8.65 25.54
CA ASN A 397 -26.60 9.44 26.16
C ASN A 397 -27.86 8.61 26.47
N VAL A 398 -28.22 7.65 25.61
CA VAL A 398 -29.35 6.74 25.83
C VAL A 398 -29.08 5.80 27.00
N VAL A 399 -27.89 5.19 27.03
CA VAL A 399 -27.53 4.21 28.06
C VAL A 399 -27.36 4.87 29.43
N ASP A 400 -26.78 6.07 29.49
CA ASP A 400 -26.55 6.80 30.74
C ASP A 400 -27.69 7.71 31.17
N GLY A 401 -28.73 7.83 30.33
CA GLY A 401 -29.87 8.71 30.56
C GLY A 401 -29.51 10.20 30.55
N HIS A 402 -28.46 10.61 29.84
CA HIS A 402 -28.00 12.00 29.79
C HIS A 402 -29.08 12.88 29.16
N LYS A 403 -29.48 13.94 29.89
CA LYS A 403 -30.48 14.91 29.42
C LYS A 403 -29.87 16.15 28.80
N PHE A 404 -28.63 16.50 29.16
CA PHE A 404 -27.91 17.60 28.55
C PHE A 404 -26.48 17.20 28.18
N ARG A 405 -25.95 17.81 27.12
CA ARG A 405 -24.56 17.67 26.70
C ARG A 405 -24.12 18.98 26.04
N LYS A 406 -22.99 19.54 26.48
CA LYS A 406 -22.44 20.81 25.94
C LYS A 406 -23.47 21.95 25.88
N GLY A 407 -24.27 22.08 26.95
CA GLY A 407 -25.29 23.12 27.07
C GLY A 407 -26.54 22.93 26.19
N LYS A 408 -26.71 21.78 25.53
CA LYS A 408 -27.90 21.46 24.72
C LYS A 408 -28.64 20.25 25.29
N ALA A 409 -29.96 20.26 25.17
CA ALA A 409 -30.80 19.10 25.49
C ALA A 409 -30.49 17.95 24.53
N THR A 410 -30.30 16.75 25.06
CA THR A 410 -30.07 15.54 24.26
C THR A 410 -31.39 15.03 23.67
N GLN A 411 -31.29 14.06 22.76
CA GLN A 411 -32.45 13.38 22.20
C GLN A 411 -33.28 12.66 23.28
N VAL A 412 -32.64 12.17 24.34
CA VAL A 412 -33.30 11.53 25.49
C VAL A 412 -34.17 12.54 26.25
N ALA A 413 -33.72 13.78 26.40
CA ALA A 413 -34.51 14.82 27.05
C ALA A 413 -35.70 15.29 26.21
N ASN A 414 -35.53 15.34 24.88
CA ASN A 414 -36.57 15.83 23.97
C ASN A 414 -37.67 14.78 23.75
N ASP A 415 -37.27 13.56 23.40
CA ASP A 415 -38.18 12.53 22.86
C ASP A 415 -38.19 11.22 23.68
N GLY A 416 -37.39 11.15 24.75
CA GLY A 416 -37.30 9.97 25.61
C GLY A 416 -36.38 8.87 25.08
N VAL A 417 -36.10 7.89 25.95
CA VAL A 417 -35.16 6.79 25.69
C VAL A 417 -35.52 5.94 24.46
N PRO A 418 -36.79 5.52 24.24
CA PRO A 418 -37.10 4.64 23.11
C PRO A 418 -36.82 5.28 21.74
N ILE A 419 -37.24 6.54 21.56
CA ILE A 419 -37.04 7.26 20.30
C ILE A 419 -35.56 7.56 20.08
N ALA A 420 -34.84 7.96 21.15
CA ALA A 420 -33.40 8.22 21.07
C ALA A 420 -32.61 6.95 20.70
N LEU A 421 -33.02 5.78 21.20
CA LEU A 421 -32.43 4.49 20.82
C LEU A 421 -32.68 4.17 19.35
N ASP A 422 -33.93 4.30 18.88
CA ASP A 422 -34.29 4.03 17.48
C ASP A 422 -33.49 4.92 16.51
N ILE A 423 -33.35 6.21 16.81
CA ILE A 423 -32.54 7.15 16.01
C ILE A 423 -31.07 6.75 15.96
N THR A 424 -30.52 6.27 17.08
CA THR A 424 -29.15 5.76 17.14
C THR A 424 -28.98 4.52 16.26
N MET A 425 -29.93 3.57 16.32
CA MET A 425 -29.92 2.36 15.49
C MET A 425 -30.08 2.67 14.00
N LEU A 426 -30.93 3.63 13.64
CA LEU A 426 -31.05 4.13 12.27
C LEU A 426 -29.75 4.79 11.78
N SER A 427 -29.04 5.49 12.67
CA SER A 427 -27.75 6.11 12.34
C SER A 427 -26.66 5.07 12.09
N LEU A 428 -26.63 4.01 12.90
CA LEU A 428 -25.78 2.84 12.66
C LEU A 428 -26.07 2.19 11.30
N ALA A 429 -27.35 1.95 10.99
CA ALA A 429 -27.76 1.43 9.68
C ALA A 429 -27.37 2.38 8.53
N GLY A 430 -27.45 3.69 8.76
CA GLY A 430 -26.99 4.73 7.84
C GLY A 430 -25.50 4.61 7.54
N ILE A 431 -24.64 4.47 8.57
CA ILE A 431 -23.20 4.29 8.39
C ILE A 431 -22.90 3.00 7.62
N LEU A 432 -23.48 1.87 8.04
CA LEU A 432 -23.30 0.59 7.36
C LEU A 432 -23.68 0.68 5.89
N LYS A 433 -24.84 1.27 5.57
CA LYS A 433 -25.28 1.47 4.18
C LYS A 433 -24.26 2.24 3.33
N ARG A 434 -23.51 3.17 3.93
CA ARG A 434 -22.46 3.93 3.23
C ARG A 434 -21.15 3.15 3.09
N THR A 435 -20.90 2.15 3.94
CA THR A 435 -19.69 1.32 3.89
C THR A 435 -19.88 -0.02 3.19
N LEU A 436 -21.11 -0.49 2.95
CA LEU A 436 -21.44 -1.81 2.36
C LEU A 436 -20.71 -2.17 1.06
N HIS A 437 -20.28 -1.18 0.29
CA HIS A 437 -19.54 -1.40 -0.96
C HIS A 437 -18.06 -1.76 -0.75
N ASN A 438 -17.56 -1.66 0.48
CA ASN A 438 -16.18 -1.97 0.85
C ASN A 438 -16.18 -2.87 2.09
N SER A 439 -15.94 -4.16 1.89
CA SER A 439 -15.99 -5.17 2.96
C SER A 439 -14.99 -4.88 4.07
N GLU A 440 -13.79 -4.37 3.74
CA GLU A 440 -12.78 -4.01 4.73
C GLU A 440 -13.24 -2.83 5.60
N LEU A 441 -13.89 -1.81 5.02
CA LEU A 441 -14.49 -0.72 5.80
C LEU A 441 -15.64 -1.20 6.68
N VAL A 442 -16.47 -2.14 6.20
CA VAL A 442 -17.56 -2.73 7.00
C VAL A 442 -16.98 -3.52 8.17
N GLU A 443 -16.04 -4.43 7.92
CA GLU A 443 -15.41 -5.26 8.95
C GLU A 443 -14.75 -4.41 10.03
N ASN A 444 -13.91 -3.45 9.64
CA ASN A 444 -13.25 -2.56 10.59
C ASN A 444 -14.24 -1.69 11.38
N PHE A 445 -15.31 -1.20 10.74
CA PHE A 445 -16.35 -0.45 11.44
C PHE A 445 -17.11 -1.33 12.44
N LEU A 446 -17.42 -2.58 12.10
CA LEU A 446 -18.04 -3.52 13.03
C LEU A 446 -17.10 -3.88 14.20
N GLU A 447 -15.80 -4.04 13.93
CA GLU A 447 -14.79 -4.25 14.98
C GLU A 447 -14.68 -3.04 15.91
N MET A 448 -14.68 -1.81 15.37
CA MET A 448 -14.76 -0.59 16.16
C MET A 448 -15.95 -0.61 17.14
N LEU A 449 -17.14 -0.95 16.65
CA LEU A 449 -18.33 -1.03 17.50
C LEU A 449 -18.19 -2.11 18.57
N ASN A 450 -17.62 -3.26 18.22
CA ASN A 450 -17.36 -4.34 19.14
C ASN A 450 -16.37 -3.92 20.25
N PHE A 451 -15.27 -3.26 19.90
CA PHE A 451 -14.31 -2.74 20.86
C PHE A 451 -14.94 -1.67 21.77
N SER A 452 -15.65 -0.70 21.18
CA SER A 452 -16.30 0.37 21.93
C SER A 452 -17.36 -0.17 22.90
N CYS A 453 -18.24 -1.06 22.44
CA CYS A 453 -19.27 -1.67 23.29
C CYS A 453 -18.68 -2.56 24.38
N LYS A 454 -17.62 -3.34 24.07
CA LYS A 454 -16.94 -4.16 25.09
C LYS A 454 -16.25 -3.30 26.13
N GLY A 455 -15.54 -2.26 25.72
CA GLY A 455 -14.90 -1.30 26.62
C GLY A 455 -15.91 -0.66 27.57
N ASP A 456 -17.05 -0.22 27.04
CA ASP A 456 -18.14 0.36 27.85
C ASP A 456 -18.77 -0.67 28.79
N LEU A 457 -18.99 -1.90 28.34
CA LEU A 457 -19.50 -3.00 29.18
C LEU A 457 -18.54 -3.36 30.32
N ILE A 458 -17.23 -3.38 30.06
CA ILE A 458 -16.21 -3.61 31.10
C ILE A 458 -16.26 -2.46 32.10
N SER A 459 -16.23 -1.20 31.64
CA SER A 459 -16.33 0.00 32.48
C SER A 459 -17.51 -0.07 33.47
N ARG A 460 -18.69 -0.46 32.97
CA ARG A 460 -19.92 -0.61 33.76
C ARG A 460 -19.90 -1.81 34.72
N ARG A 461 -18.92 -2.70 34.63
CA ARG A 461 -18.76 -3.86 35.52
C ARG A 461 -17.63 -3.71 36.52
N LEU A 462 -16.72 -2.75 36.32
CA LEU A 462 -15.58 -2.49 37.22
C LEU A 462 -16.01 -2.28 38.68
N ASP A 463 -15.43 -3.01 39.61
CA ASP A 463 -15.65 -2.85 41.05
C ASP A 463 -14.38 -2.36 41.76
N TRP A 464 -14.50 -2.07 43.04
CA TRP A 464 -13.41 -1.56 43.88
C TRP A 464 -12.24 -2.54 44.03
N ASP A 465 -12.52 -3.84 43.90
CA ASP A 465 -11.54 -4.93 44.07
C ASP A 465 -10.88 -5.33 42.74
N ASP A 466 -11.31 -4.75 41.62
CA ASP A 466 -10.74 -5.05 40.31
C ASP A 466 -9.32 -4.47 40.15
N SER A 467 -8.50 -5.18 39.40
CA SER A 467 -7.13 -4.76 39.10
C SER A 467 -7.10 -3.58 38.14
N THR A 468 -6.03 -2.78 38.22
CA THR A 468 -5.76 -1.67 37.28
C THR A 468 -5.77 -2.11 35.82
N ASP A 469 -5.37 -3.35 35.52
CA ASP A 469 -5.35 -3.92 34.17
C ASP A 469 -6.75 -3.94 33.52
N LEU A 470 -7.82 -4.16 34.31
CA LEU A 470 -9.19 -4.12 33.78
C LEU A 470 -9.65 -2.69 33.46
N TYR A 471 -9.14 -1.68 34.18
CA TYR A 471 -9.37 -0.28 33.85
C TYR A 471 -8.65 0.09 32.55
N GLU A 472 -7.43 -0.41 32.34
CA GLU A 472 -6.70 -0.26 31.08
C GLU A 472 -7.41 -0.95 29.91
N GLU A 473 -7.92 -2.17 30.09
CA GLU A 473 -8.69 -2.88 29.07
C GLU A 473 -9.98 -2.13 28.72
N SER A 474 -10.68 -1.60 29.72
CA SER A 474 -11.86 -0.76 29.54
C SER A 474 -11.55 0.49 28.71
N MET A 475 -10.49 1.21 29.06
CA MET A 475 -10.07 2.42 28.33
C MET A 475 -9.64 2.07 26.90
N ALA A 476 -8.88 0.99 26.71
CA ALA A 476 -8.41 0.55 25.40
C ALA A 476 -9.56 0.27 24.42
N GLY A 477 -10.70 -0.27 24.89
CA GLY A 477 -11.87 -0.50 24.05
C GLY A 477 -12.47 0.78 23.45
N LEU A 478 -12.41 1.89 24.18
CA LEU A 478 -12.90 3.19 23.71
C LEU A 478 -11.84 3.94 22.89
N THR A 479 -10.56 3.84 23.26
CA THR A 479 -9.49 4.65 22.67
C THR A 479 -8.96 4.06 21.36
N LYS A 480 -8.98 2.73 21.21
CA LYS A 480 -8.62 2.00 19.97
C LYS A 480 -9.74 1.98 18.94
N ALA A 481 -10.96 2.35 19.30
CA ALA A 481 -12.12 2.31 18.41
C ALA A 481 -11.85 3.00 17.06
N PHE A 482 -11.14 4.13 17.05
CA PHE A 482 -10.84 4.88 15.83
C PHE A 482 -9.45 4.60 15.23
N SER A 483 -8.64 3.72 15.83
CA SER A 483 -7.28 3.44 15.36
C SER A 483 -7.24 2.60 14.09
N TRP A 484 -8.34 1.93 13.71
CA TRP A 484 -8.41 1.21 12.45
C TRP A 484 -8.38 2.15 11.24
N PHE A 485 -8.82 3.42 11.36
CA PHE A 485 -8.81 4.35 10.23
C PHE A 485 -7.39 4.55 9.66
N PRO A 486 -6.35 4.93 10.45
CA PRO A 486 -4.98 4.98 9.95
C PRO A 486 -4.45 3.64 9.43
N GLN A 487 -4.82 2.51 10.04
CA GLN A 487 -4.43 1.18 9.54
C GLN A 487 -5.02 0.92 8.15
N TYR A 488 -6.31 1.20 7.98
CA TYR A 488 -7.00 1.11 6.70
C TYR A 488 -6.33 2.02 5.67
N ILE A 489 -6.03 3.27 6.01
CA ILE A 489 -5.32 4.20 5.10
C ILE A 489 -3.94 3.64 4.74
N GLY A 490 -3.15 3.19 5.72
CA GLY A 490 -1.83 2.59 5.48
C GLY A 490 -1.87 1.34 4.60
N ASN A 491 -2.85 0.45 4.82
CA ASN A 491 -3.08 -0.72 3.96
C ASN A 491 -3.48 -0.30 2.55
N ARG A 492 -4.40 0.66 2.45
CA ARG A 492 -4.92 1.21 1.20
C ARG A 492 -3.80 1.82 0.36
N VAL A 493 -2.87 2.55 0.99
CA VAL A 493 -1.71 3.18 0.36
C VAL A 493 -0.42 2.35 0.44
N GLY A 494 -0.45 1.10 0.89
CA GLY A 494 0.78 0.29 1.00
C GLY A 494 1.86 0.75 1.99
N LEU A 495 1.63 1.83 2.73
CA LEU A 495 2.48 2.29 3.82
C LEU A 495 1.99 1.68 5.14
N VAL A 496 1.99 0.35 5.20
CA VAL A 496 1.38 -0.44 6.28
C VAL A 496 1.98 -0.10 7.64
N GLU A 497 3.32 -0.06 7.73
CA GLU A 497 4.03 0.25 8.98
C GLU A 497 3.70 1.65 9.49
N ALA A 498 3.73 2.65 8.60
CA ALA A 498 3.35 4.02 8.95
C ALA A 498 1.89 4.09 9.44
N GLY A 499 0.96 3.42 8.75
CA GLY A 499 -0.45 3.35 9.17
C GLY A 499 -0.65 2.68 10.54
N GLN A 500 0.08 1.61 10.84
CA GLN A 500 0.06 0.94 12.14
C GLN A 500 0.60 1.84 13.26
N ASN A 501 1.70 2.54 13.01
CA ASN A 501 2.28 3.47 13.98
C ASN A 501 1.37 4.70 14.21
N PHE A 502 0.75 5.27 13.16
CA PHE A 502 -0.25 6.33 13.32
C PHE A 502 -1.48 5.86 14.11
N ALA A 503 -1.91 4.63 13.91
CA ALA A 503 -3.00 4.03 14.67
C ALA A 503 -2.66 3.89 16.16
N ALA A 504 -1.47 3.40 16.47
CA ALA A 504 -1.00 3.29 17.84
C ALA A 504 -0.88 4.67 18.51
N PHE A 505 -0.30 5.65 17.81
CA PHE A 505 -0.24 7.04 18.26
C PHE A 505 -1.64 7.61 18.58
N LEU A 506 -2.62 7.44 17.70
CA LEU A 506 -3.97 7.94 17.94
C LEU A 506 -4.65 7.25 19.13
N ALA A 507 -4.44 5.94 19.32
CA ALA A 507 -4.98 5.22 20.46
C ALA A 507 -4.39 5.74 21.79
N ASP A 508 -3.08 5.99 21.84
CA ASP A 508 -2.42 6.54 23.03
C ASP A 508 -2.86 7.99 23.29
N LEU A 509 -2.95 8.82 22.24
CA LEU A 509 -3.44 10.19 22.32
C LEU A 509 -4.87 10.25 22.88
N HIS A 510 -5.75 9.36 22.41
CA HIS A 510 -7.11 9.25 22.93
C HIS A 510 -7.15 8.72 24.36
N SER A 511 -6.24 7.83 24.75
CA SER A 511 -6.15 7.36 26.14
C SER A 511 -5.82 8.50 27.10
N LEU A 512 -4.87 9.37 26.73
CA LEU A 512 -4.61 10.60 27.48
C LEU A 512 -5.82 11.55 27.49
N GLY A 513 -6.53 11.65 26.36
CA GLY A 513 -7.78 12.40 26.27
C GLY A 513 -8.87 11.89 27.21
N GLN A 514 -9.01 10.57 27.35
CA GLN A 514 -9.98 9.95 28.25
C GLN A 514 -9.63 10.20 29.71
N LEU A 515 -8.35 10.07 30.09
CA LEU A 515 -7.91 10.40 31.45
C LEU A 515 -8.19 11.87 31.81
N ASN A 516 -8.05 12.79 30.86
CA ASN A 516 -8.47 14.17 31.05
C ASN A 516 -9.99 14.32 31.20
N ASN A 517 -10.79 13.59 30.42
CA ASN A 517 -12.25 13.63 30.53
C ASN A 517 -12.71 13.16 31.93
N ASP A 518 -12.10 12.09 32.46
CA ASP A 518 -12.41 11.58 33.80
C ASP A 518 -12.12 12.63 34.90
N ILE A 519 -11.13 13.51 34.70
CA ILE A 519 -10.83 14.63 35.61
C ILE A 519 -11.78 15.81 35.37
N GLU A 520 -12.09 16.12 34.10
CA GLU A 520 -13.08 17.15 33.72
C GLU A 520 -14.48 16.79 34.28
N ASP A 521 -14.81 15.52 34.56
CA ASP A 521 -16.05 15.13 35.25
C ASP A 521 -16.08 15.58 36.72
N ILE A 522 -14.93 15.57 37.40
CA ILE A 522 -14.79 15.99 38.80
C ILE A 522 -14.76 17.51 38.93
N ASP A 523 -14.00 18.15 38.06
CA ASP A 523 -13.70 19.57 38.11
C ASP A 523 -13.76 20.16 36.70
N PRO A 524 -14.99 20.33 36.16
CA PRO A 524 -15.17 20.77 34.79
C PRO A 524 -14.74 22.22 34.63
N PRO A 525 -14.05 22.56 33.54
CA PRO A 525 -13.92 23.96 33.16
C PRO A 525 -15.31 24.55 32.84
N PRO A 526 -15.52 25.88 33.01
CA PRO A 526 -16.85 26.52 33.13
C PRO A 526 -17.88 26.31 32.00
N MET A 527 -17.55 25.64 30.89
CA MET A 527 -18.39 25.52 29.70
C MET A 527 -18.43 24.13 29.02
N LYS A 528 -17.85 23.07 29.59
CA LYS A 528 -17.66 21.80 28.85
C LYS A 528 -18.65 20.65 29.17
N HIS A 529 -18.83 20.26 30.43
CA HIS A 529 -19.59 19.06 30.82
C HIS A 529 -20.43 19.28 32.09
N GLU A 530 -21.48 18.46 32.28
CA GLU A 530 -22.19 18.39 33.57
C GLU A 530 -21.25 17.78 34.61
N GLU A 531 -21.11 18.42 35.78
CA GLU A 531 -20.22 17.95 36.85
C GLU A 531 -20.76 16.68 37.50
N GLY A 532 -19.92 15.66 37.63
CA GLY A 532 -20.19 14.42 38.37
C GLY A 532 -21.18 13.49 37.69
N ASN A 533 -21.17 13.41 36.36
CA ASN A 533 -22.01 12.47 35.64
C ASN A 533 -21.60 11.02 35.90
N ASP A 534 -20.31 10.75 36.10
CA ASP A 534 -19.83 9.40 36.40
C ASP A 534 -20.06 9.02 37.87
N VAL A 535 -20.32 9.99 38.75
CA VAL A 535 -20.52 9.76 40.19
C VAL A 535 -21.77 8.93 40.43
N GLY A 536 -21.57 7.74 41.01
CA GLY A 536 -22.64 6.78 41.24
C GLY A 536 -22.96 5.87 40.05
N LYS A 537 -22.30 6.08 38.89
CA LYS A 537 -22.56 5.32 37.66
C LYS A 537 -21.35 4.50 37.19
N ARG A 538 -20.14 5.07 37.22
CA ARG A 538 -18.90 4.43 36.74
C ARG A 538 -17.76 4.63 37.73
N ILE A 539 -17.15 3.54 38.18
CA ILE A 539 -15.92 3.62 38.98
C ILE A 539 -14.78 3.82 37.98
N THR A 540 -14.39 5.07 37.74
CA THR A 540 -13.26 5.41 36.87
C THR A 540 -11.93 5.19 37.60
N LEU A 541 -10.82 5.23 36.87
CA LEU A 541 -9.48 5.07 37.46
C LEU A 541 -9.20 6.14 38.54
N PHE A 542 -9.73 7.36 38.35
CA PHE A 542 -9.67 8.43 39.34
C PHE A 542 -10.26 7.99 40.69
N TRP A 543 -11.49 7.46 40.67
CA TRP A 543 -12.19 7.03 41.89
C TRP A 543 -11.51 5.84 42.55
N LYS A 544 -11.00 4.89 41.76
CA LYS A 544 -10.25 3.75 42.28
C LYS A 544 -9.00 4.20 43.04
N ILE A 545 -8.20 5.10 42.46
CA ILE A 545 -6.98 5.62 43.09
C ILE A 545 -7.30 6.49 44.30
N LEU A 546 -8.39 7.26 44.27
CA LEU A 546 -8.87 8.03 45.43
C LEU A 546 -9.15 7.13 46.63
N MET A 547 -9.77 5.97 46.41
CA MET A 547 -10.09 5.01 47.47
C MET A 547 -8.86 4.27 48.02
N ASP A 548 -7.76 4.26 47.27
CA ASP A 548 -6.47 3.70 47.72
C ASP A 548 -5.60 4.75 48.46
N LEU A 549 -6.11 5.96 48.69
CA LEU A 549 -5.44 6.99 49.50
C LEU A 549 -5.47 6.64 50.99
N PRO A 550 -4.45 7.07 51.78
CA PRO A 550 -4.43 6.80 53.21
C PRO A 550 -5.61 7.47 53.94
N ASN A 551 -6.01 6.90 55.09
CA ASN A 551 -7.09 7.42 55.94
C ASN A 551 -6.90 8.89 56.38
N SER A 552 -5.66 9.40 56.34
CA SER A 552 -5.36 10.83 56.58
C SER A 552 -5.89 11.77 55.50
N GLN A 553 -6.25 11.26 54.32
CA GLN A 553 -6.71 12.02 53.16
C GLN A 553 -8.16 11.69 52.80
N VAL A 554 -8.56 10.42 52.91
CA VAL A 554 -9.95 9.98 52.73
C VAL A 554 -10.35 9.24 53.99
N LEU A 555 -11.21 9.86 54.79
CA LEU A 555 -11.62 9.34 56.09
C LEU A 555 -12.54 8.12 55.92
N GLU A 556 -12.56 7.20 56.88
CA GLU A 556 -13.40 5.99 56.84
C GLU A 556 -14.89 6.28 56.53
N HIS A 557 -15.45 7.37 57.06
CA HIS A 557 -16.83 7.75 56.78
C HIS A 557 -17.03 8.35 55.37
N GLU A 558 -15.99 8.95 54.80
CA GLU A 558 -15.98 9.43 53.41
C GLU A 558 -15.89 8.23 52.45
N GLU A 559 -15.07 7.23 52.78
CA GLU A 559 -15.00 5.95 52.06
C GLU A 559 -16.39 5.26 52.02
N GLN A 560 -17.05 5.16 53.18
CA GLN A 560 -18.39 4.59 53.29
C GLN A 560 -19.43 5.38 52.48
N LEU A 561 -19.34 6.72 52.48
CA LEU A 561 -20.20 7.57 51.66
C LEU A 561 -19.99 7.31 50.17
N ILE A 562 -18.73 7.26 49.71
CA ILE A 562 -18.39 7.00 48.30
C ILE A 562 -18.94 5.64 47.89
N ARG A 563 -18.63 4.57 48.64
CA ARG A 563 -19.13 3.22 48.34
C ARG A 563 -20.66 3.16 48.31
N ARG A 564 -21.35 3.87 49.20
CA ARG A 564 -22.81 3.96 49.20
C ARG A 564 -23.36 4.65 47.95
N VAL A 565 -22.75 5.75 47.52
CA VAL A 565 -23.18 6.47 46.30
C VAL A 565 -22.95 5.62 45.06
N PHE A 566 -21.81 4.91 44.96
CA PHE A 566 -21.53 3.98 43.86
C PHE A 566 -22.26 2.64 43.97
N ALA A 567 -22.92 2.31 45.09
CA ALA A 567 -23.77 1.11 45.18
C ALA A 567 -25.04 1.21 44.31
N TYR A 568 -25.43 2.43 43.90
CA TYR A 568 -26.51 2.66 42.94
C TYR A 568 -26.10 2.37 41.49
N LYS A 569 -24.82 2.09 41.23
CA LYS A 569 -24.31 1.65 39.94
C LYS A 569 -25.13 0.46 39.42
N ASN A 570 -25.62 0.56 38.18
CA ASN A 570 -26.48 -0.44 37.53
C ASN A 570 -27.86 -0.67 38.20
N GLY A 571 -28.23 0.12 39.21
CA GLY A 571 -29.54 0.09 39.86
C GLY A 571 -30.57 0.98 39.17
N SER A 572 -31.86 0.76 39.46
CA SER A 572 -32.95 1.63 39.01
C SER A 572 -33.14 2.89 39.86
N GLU A 573 -32.48 2.93 41.02
CA GLU A 573 -32.50 4.06 41.94
C GLU A 573 -31.26 4.94 41.71
N GLU A 574 -31.41 6.26 41.80
CA GLU A 574 -30.31 7.21 41.70
C GLU A 574 -29.87 7.68 43.10
N ALA A 575 -28.56 7.90 43.27
CA ALA A 575 -28.04 8.52 44.47
C ALA A 575 -28.62 9.94 44.65
N ALA A 576 -28.89 10.33 45.90
CA ALA A 576 -29.38 11.67 46.20
C ALA A 576 -28.38 12.74 45.74
N LYS A 577 -28.87 13.80 45.09
CA LYS A 577 -28.02 14.91 44.58
C LYS A 577 -27.11 15.52 45.63
N GLU A 578 -27.57 15.59 46.88
CA GLU A 578 -26.78 16.09 48.01
C GLU A 578 -25.60 15.19 48.35
N ASP A 579 -25.75 13.87 48.21
CA ASP A 579 -24.68 12.91 48.45
C ASP A 579 -23.69 12.87 47.27
N ILE A 580 -24.18 13.01 46.03
CA ILE A 580 -23.32 13.22 44.84
C ILE A 580 -22.45 14.47 45.03
N ALA A 581 -23.04 15.59 45.47
CA ALA A 581 -22.31 16.84 45.71
C ALA A 581 -21.23 16.69 46.80
N LYS A 582 -21.49 15.90 47.85
CA LYS A 582 -20.48 15.60 48.89
C LYS A 582 -19.35 14.74 48.35
N VAL A 583 -19.65 13.71 47.55
CA VAL A 583 -18.64 12.86 46.90
C VAL A 583 -17.77 13.67 45.94
N LEU A 584 -18.37 14.56 45.14
CA LEU A 584 -17.64 15.50 44.29
C LEU A 584 -16.72 16.42 45.08
N ALA A 585 -17.18 16.96 46.22
CA ALA A 585 -16.34 17.79 47.08
C ALA A 585 -15.11 17.03 47.61
N ILE A 586 -15.26 15.74 47.93
CA ILE A 586 -14.14 14.87 48.31
C ILE A 586 -13.19 14.67 47.12
N GLY A 587 -13.73 14.37 45.93
CA GLY A 587 -12.96 14.26 44.69
C GLY A 587 -12.13 15.50 44.39
N LYS A 588 -12.74 16.69 44.43
CA LYS A 588 -12.06 17.98 44.24
C LYS A 588 -10.97 18.23 45.28
N ARG A 589 -11.22 17.89 46.55
CA ARG A 589 -10.24 18.05 47.64
C ARG A 589 -9.01 17.18 47.43
N CYS A 590 -9.19 15.95 46.97
CA CYS A 590 -8.13 14.95 46.80
C CYS A 590 -7.53 14.91 45.38
N LYS A 591 -8.00 15.78 44.47
CA LYS A 591 -7.59 15.80 43.05
C LYS A 591 -6.07 15.82 42.91
N ALA A 592 -5.37 16.72 43.62
CA ALA A 592 -3.92 16.87 43.50
C ALA A 592 -3.17 15.57 43.85
N GLU A 593 -3.58 14.88 44.90
CA GLU A 593 -2.98 13.62 45.34
C GLU A 593 -3.26 12.46 44.38
N VAL A 594 -4.48 12.40 43.83
CA VAL A 594 -4.85 11.39 42.82
C VAL A 594 -4.03 11.62 41.54
N LEU A 595 -3.94 12.86 41.05
CA LEU A 595 -3.14 13.21 39.89
C LEU A 595 -1.66 12.86 40.08
N ALA A 596 -1.10 13.11 41.27
CA ALA A 596 0.28 12.74 41.58
C ALA A 596 0.52 11.21 41.51
N ARG A 597 -0.48 10.39 41.88
CA ARG A 597 -0.39 8.92 41.73
C ARG A 597 -0.59 8.46 40.29
N MET A 598 -1.44 9.14 39.53
CA MET A 598 -1.68 8.86 38.11
C MET A 598 -0.55 9.36 37.19
N GLU A 599 0.30 10.28 37.65
CA GLU A 599 1.35 10.91 36.85
C GLU A 599 2.24 9.86 36.15
N GLN A 600 2.61 8.77 36.84
CA GLN A 600 3.44 7.72 36.23
C GLN A 600 2.78 7.06 35.03
N ILE A 601 1.47 6.79 35.12
CA ILE A 601 0.68 6.21 34.03
C ILE A 601 0.62 7.20 32.86
N VAL A 602 0.31 8.46 33.14
CA VAL A 602 0.24 9.51 32.12
C VAL A 602 1.58 9.73 31.43
N GLN A 603 2.69 9.77 32.18
CA GLN A 603 4.02 9.92 31.58
C GLN A 603 4.41 8.70 30.75
N TRP A 604 3.98 7.50 31.12
CA TRP A 604 4.21 6.29 30.32
C TRP A 604 3.44 6.36 28.99
N VAL A 605 2.14 6.62 29.02
CA VAL A 605 1.31 6.74 27.80
C VAL A 605 1.81 7.89 26.91
N TYR A 606 2.18 9.03 27.50
CA TYR A 606 2.77 10.15 26.76
C TYR A 606 4.06 9.78 26.03
N LYS A 607 4.95 9.00 26.67
CA LYS A 607 6.19 8.54 26.05
C LYS A 607 5.92 7.55 24.92
N GLU A 608 4.99 6.62 25.10
CA GLU A 608 4.60 5.67 24.05
C GLU A 608 3.95 6.39 22.86
N ALA A 609 3.04 7.34 23.12
CA ALA A 609 2.48 8.19 22.07
C ALA A 609 3.57 8.92 21.29
N GLY A 610 4.52 9.55 21.99
CA GLY A 610 5.66 10.22 21.35
C GLY A 610 6.51 9.26 20.51
N ARG A 611 6.80 8.06 21.03
CA ARG A 611 7.54 7.02 20.29
C ARG A 611 6.80 6.57 19.04
N HIS A 612 5.50 6.30 19.12
CA HIS A 612 4.69 5.91 17.97
C HIS A 612 4.58 7.02 16.94
N LEU A 613 4.52 8.29 17.37
CA LEU A 613 4.55 9.43 16.46
C LEU A 613 5.87 9.53 15.69
N GLU A 614 7.01 9.38 16.37
CA GLU A 614 8.32 9.35 15.72
C GLU A 614 8.40 8.21 14.71
N LEU A 615 8.05 6.99 15.12
CA LEU A 615 8.04 5.83 14.23
C LEU A 615 7.10 6.01 13.03
N ALA A 616 5.91 6.58 13.22
CA ALA A 616 4.96 6.78 12.13
C ALA A 616 5.53 7.67 11.02
N PHE A 617 6.22 8.75 11.41
CA PHE A 617 6.84 9.66 10.46
C PHE A 617 8.19 9.15 9.90
N ASP A 618 8.94 8.35 10.68
CA ASP A 618 10.18 7.71 10.21
C ASP A 618 9.91 6.57 9.22
N SER A 619 8.73 5.94 9.29
CA SER A 619 8.24 4.97 8.31
C SER A 619 7.78 5.60 6.98
N LEU A 620 7.79 6.93 6.84
CA LEU A 620 7.44 7.59 5.58
C LEU A 620 8.64 7.61 4.63
N PRO A 621 8.44 7.48 3.29
CA PRO A 621 9.54 7.49 2.33
C PRO A 621 10.37 8.79 2.35
N VAL A 622 9.75 9.92 2.69
CA VAL A 622 10.38 11.23 2.77
C VAL A 622 9.80 12.06 3.92
N MET A 623 10.68 12.62 4.75
CA MET A 623 10.31 13.68 5.69
C MET A 623 10.42 15.05 5.00
N ASP A 624 9.37 15.48 4.32
CA ASP A 624 9.30 16.82 3.74
C ASP A 624 8.79 17.86 4.75
N GLN A 625 8.76 19.13 4.33
CA GLN A 625 8.34 20.24 5.18
C GLN A 625 6.88 20.11 5.67
N ARG A 626 6.00 19.47 4.91
CA ARG A 626 4.59 19.28 5.31
C ARG A 626 4.50 18.21 6.39
N ASN A 627 5.17 17.08 6.19
CA ASN A 627 5.25 16.03 7.19
C ASN A 627 5.90 16.53 8.48
N GLN A 628 6.97 17.33 8.39
CA GLN A 628 7.58 17.97 9.55
C GLN A 628 6.58 18.90 10.27
N THR A 629 5.74 19.62 9.53
CA THR A 629 4.70 20.48 10.10
C THR A 629 3.63 19.66 10.84
N TYR A 630 3.14 18.57 10.23
CA TYR A 630 2.17 17.69 10.87
C TYR A 630 2.74 17.00 12.11
N LYS A 631 3.99 16.54 12.05
CA LYS A 631 4.69 15.98 13.23
C LYS A 631 4.73 16.98 14.38
N ASN A 632 5.06 18.24 14.11
CA ASN A 632 5.07 19.30 15.12
C ASN A 632 3.67 19.59 15.69
N ILE A 633 2.63 19.59 14.84
CA ILE A 633 1.23 19.78 15.29
C ILE A 633 0.81 18.64 16.22
N PHE A 634 1.08 17.39 15.86
CA PHE A 634 0.76 16.24 16.68
C PHE A 634 1.54 16.22 18.00
N ALA A 635 2.84 16.55 17.97
CA ALA A 635 3.67 16.67 19.17
C ALA A 635 3.16 17.78 20.11
N ASN A 636 2.79 18.94 19.57
CA ASN A 636 2.19 20.03 20.35
C ASN A 636 0.84 19.63 20.95
N THR A 637 0.01 18.92 20.19
CA THR A 637 -1.27 18.39 20.67
C THR A 637 -1.05 17.45 21.86
N LEU A 638 -0.09 16.54 21.73
CA LEU A 638 0.27 15.59 22.77
C LEU A 638 0.74 16.30 24.06
N GLU A 639 1.57 17.34 23.93
CA GLU A 639 2.04 18.14 25.08
C GLU A 639 0.91 18.95 25.72
N ILE A 640 -0.03 19.51 24.94
CA ILE A 640 -1.20 20.22 25.49
C ILE A 640 -2.10 19.26 26.28
N VAL A 641 -2.37 18.07 25.73
CA VAL A 641 -3.18 17.06 26.42
C VAL A 641 -2.49 16.64 27.73
N ARG A 642 -1.17 16.46 27.74
CA ARG A 642 -0.40 16.18 28.97
C ARG A 642 -0.45 17.33 29.97
N ARG A 643 -0.31 18.59 29.53
CA ARG A 643 -0.36 19.75 30.42
C ARG A 643 -1.72 19.91 31.09
N ASN A 644 -2.80 19.72 30.33
CA ASN A 644 -4.16 19.79 30.86
C ASN A 644 -4.44 18.74 31.94
N PHE A 645 -3.75 17.59 31.91
CA PHE A 645 -3.83 16.58 32.98
C PHE A 645 -3.17 17.06 34.28
N LEU A 646 -2.06 17.81 34.17
CA LEU A 646 -1.21 18.23 35.28
C LEU A 646 -1.62 19.58 35.90
N SER A 647 -2.59 20.28 35.28
CA SER A 647 -3.17 21.55 35.74
C SER A 647 -4.46 21.34 36.50
#